data_AF-A0A496XU79-F1
#
_entry.id   AF-A0A496XU79-F1
#
_cell.length_a   1.000
_cell.length_b   1.000
_cell.length_c   1.000
_cell.angle_alpha   90.00
_cell.angle_beta   90.00
_cell.angle_gamma   90.00
#
_symmetry.space_group_name_H-M   'P 1'
#
loop_
_entity.id
_entity.type
_entity.pdbx_description
1 polymer ?
#
loop_
_entity_poly.entity_id
_entity_poly.type
_entity_poly.pdbx_seq_one_letter_code
_entity_poly.pdbx_strand_id
1 'polypeptide(L)'
;MTKIYSMVGESKRILKRNNQVALFDRAKIESAIFKALDSIGKSDKLLAKTLSTKVEGELWKDRHLRTIPAVEEVQDIVEKILMSEGELEAAKSYILYRDQQRKIRKGKEFLLDIEKTMDGYLKKSDWRVQENSNVNFSLGGLILHNSGAVTANYWLNHIYPPEVSKAHTEGDYHIHDLSMFSGYCAGWSLRQLLLEGISGVKNKVNSKPAKHLSSVISQMVNFLGIMQNEWAGAQAFSSFDTYLAPFVRVDKLDEKTVKQAVQSFIFNMNTPSRWGSQAPFTNITLDWTVPKDLKKQKAIVGGVELDFCYEDCQEEMDVINKVFLEVMLEGDADGRGFSYPIPTYNITRDFNWASANAELLFKMTAQFGTPYFQNFINSNLDPSDVRSMCCRLQLDKRELRNRGGGLFGADEFTGSIGVVTINLPRIGFVAKSKEEVFSQLDKLMNLAKESLEIKRKLIDTLMAQGLFPYSKRFLKNLDNHFSTIGLNGMNECCLNFLGASIDESRGKEFAEEILEFMRKKLSDYQEETGNLFNLEATPAEGASYRLALKDQERFPGIIQSGDDEKFYTNSTHLPVDYTKDIFQALEHQDSLQTKYTGGTVFHGFLGEDIKDWKTAQALVKKVAYNFHLPYFTITPTFSICQDHGRISGEHFNCPDCGKESEVYSRVVGYYRPVQNWNKGKKSEFKERQEYVIDAASGENHPSTFTFFYTDNCPRCPAVKENIKNLNIKGIYVDAESEMGQNMAQELKIKTVPTIVFYDENKKLVGRAHTVEEINNCL
;
A
#
# COMPACT_ATOMS: atom_id res chain seq x y z
N MET A 1 29.90 -24.09 15.81
CA MET A 1 30.76 -23.94 14.61
C MET A 1 32.21 -24.42 14.77
N THR A 2 32.64 -24.88 15.96
CA THR A 2 34.08 -25.08 16.25
C THR A 2 34.61 -26.52 16.08
N LYS A 3 33.80 -27.47 15.60
CA LYS A 3 34.21 -28.89 15.45
C LYS A 3 34.54 -29.37 14.03
N ILE A 4 34.41 -28.52 13.01
CA ILE A 4 34.76 -28.88 11.62
C ILE A 4 36.23 -28.57 11.28
N TYR A 5 36.94 -27.81 12.12
CA TYR A 5 38.23 -27.22 11.77
C TYR A 5 39.47 -27.93 12.34
N SER A 6 39.34 -29.04 13.07
CA SER A 6 40.49 -29.68 13.75
C SER A 6 41.06 -30.93 13.05
N MET A 7 40.79 -31.15 11.75
CA MET A 7 41.40 -32.25 10.98
C MET A 7 41.75 -31.80 9.56
N VAL A 8 42.80 -30.98 9.41
CA VAL A 8 43.39 -30.61 8.12
C VAL A 8 44.68 -31.39 7.93
N GLY A 9 44.54 -32.65 7.49
CA GLY A 9 45.62 -33.37 6.81
C GLY A 9 45.41 -33.24 5.30
N GLU A 10 46.44 -32.75 4.59
CA GLU A 10 46.84 -32.82 3.15
C GLU A 10 45.82 -33.03 2.00
N SER A 11 44.52 -33.13 2.24
CA SER A 11 43.52 -33.51 1.24
C SER A 11 42.77 -32.30 0.72
N LYS A 12 42.90 -32.02 -0.59
CA LYS A 12 42.15 -31.00 -1.33
C LYS A 12 40.64 -31.24 -1.21
N ARG A 13 39.85 -30.19 -0.93
CA ARG A 13 38.38 -30.28 -0.73
C ARG A 13 37.62 -29.33 -1.64
N ILE A 14 36.34 -29.62 -1.88
CA ILE A 14 35.42 -28.81 -2.69
C ILE A 14 34.09 -28.63 -1.97
N LEU A 15 33.48 -27.44 -2.08
CA LEU A 15 32.15 -27.15 -1.56
C LEU A 15 31.11 -27.53 -2.63
N LYS A 16 30.32 -28.57 -2.35
CA LYS A 16 29.21 -28.98 -3.20
C LYS A 16 28.04 -27.99 -3.10
N ARG A 17 27.19 -28.00 -4.12
CA ARG A 17 26.00 -27.12 -4.22
C ARG A 17 24.96 -27.29 -3.10
N ASN A 18 25.00 -28.40 -2.36
CA ASN A 18 24.17 -28.65 -1.18
C ASN A 18 24.85 -28.24 0.14
N ASN A 19 25.84 -27.34 0.07
CA ASN A 19 26.69 -26.89 1.18
C ASN A 19 27.50 -27.99 1.90
N GLN A 20 27.57 -29.21 1.33
CA GLN A 20 28.44 -30.26 1.86
C GLN A 20 29.86 -30.13 1.33
N VAL A 21 30.85 -30.25 2.22
CA VAL A 21 32.26 -30.33 1.84
C VAL A 21 32.60 -31.78 1.46
N ALA A 22 33.21 -31.96 0.30
CA ALA A 22 33.68 -33.27 -0.18
C ALA A 22 35.15 -33.22 -0.60
N LEU A 23 35.78 -34.39 -0.73
CA LEU A 23 37.11 -34.50 -1.30
C LEU A 23 37.11 -34.09 -2.77
N PHE A 24 38.14 -33.35 -3.18
CA PHE A 24 38.37 -33.00 -4.58
C PHE A 24 38.72 -34.26 -5.37
N ASP A 25 38.10 -34.41 -6.54
CA ASP A 25 38.26 -35.57 -7.41
C ASP A 25 38.41 -35.10 -8.85
N ARG A 26 39.65 -35.10 -9.35
CA ARG A 26 39.97 -34.68 -10.73
C ARG A 26 39.29 -35.57 -11.77
N ALA A 27 39.06 -36.85 -11.48
CA ALA A 27 38.47 -37.78 -12.46
C ALA A 27 37.07 -37.33 -12.90
N LYS A 28 36.35 -36.60 -12.04
CA LYS A 28 35.05 -35.98 -12.41
C LYS A 28 35.18 -34.85 -13.40
N ILE A 29 36.26 -34.08 -13.32
CA ILE A 29 36.58 -32.99 -14.26
C ILE A 29 37.00 -33.60 -15.59
N GLU A 30 37.91 -34.58 -15.55
CA GLU A 30 38.36 -35.34 -16.73
C GLU A 30 37.18 -35.97 -17.48
N SER A 31 36.26 -36.62 -16.75
CA SER A 31 35.04 -37.20 -17.35
C SER A 31 34.13 -36.14 -17.98
N ALA A 32 34.01 -34.97 -17.35
CA ALA A 32 33.17 -33.89 -17.88
C ALA A 32 33.77 -33.26 -19.15
N ILE A 33 35.09 -33.04 -19.17
CA ILE A 33 35.82 -32.57 -20.36
C ILE A 33 35.75 -33.62 -21.47
N PHE A 34 35.98 -34.89 -21.15
CA PHE A 34 35.88 -35.98 -22.12
C PHE A 34 34.50 -36.04 -22.77
N LYS A 35 33.42 -35.91 -22.00
CA LYS A 35 32.05 -35.87 -22.55
C LYS A 35 31.82 -34.69 -23.50
N ALA A 36 32.42 -33.52 -23.22
CA ALA A 36 32.32 -32.35 -24.08
C ALA A 36 33.13 -32.51 -25.37
N LEU A 37 34.25 -33.22 -25.32
CA LEU A 37 35.06 -33.59 -26.48
C LEU A 37 34.37 -34.68 -27.33
N ASP A 38 33.77 -35.68 -26.67
CA ASP A 38 33.05 -36.78 -27.31
C ASP A 38 31.78 -36.30 -28.04
N SER A 39 31.05 -35.32 -27.47
CA SER A 39 29.85 -34.76 -28.09
C SER A 39 30.11 -33.97 -29.38
N ILE A 40 31.36 -33.58 -29.64
CA ILE A 40 31.81 -32.97 -30.90
C ILE A 40 32.55 -33.96 -31.81
N GLY A 41 32.53 -35.26 -31.48
CA GLY A 41 33.17 -36.33 -32.25
C GLY A 41 34.69 -36.45 -32.03
N LYS A 42 35.26 -35.78 -31.02
CA LYS A 42 36.68 -35.78 -30.68
C LYS A 42 36.92 -36.59 -29.40
N SER A 43 36.71 -37.90 -29.41
CA SER A 43 36.80 -38.78 -28.23
C SER A 43 38.24 -39.01 -27.71
N ASP A 44 38.98 -37.93 -27.39
CA ASP A 44 40.37 -37.95 -26.96
C ASP A 44 40.50 -37.94 -25.43
N LYS A 45 40.76 -39.13 -24.87
CA LYS A 45 40.98 -39.31 -23.42
C LYS A 45 42.28 -38.68 -22.94
N LEU A 46 43.33 -38.65 -23.78
CA LEU A 46 44.62 -38.12 -23.39
C LEU A 46 44.54 -36.60 -23.23
N LEU A 47 43.86 -35.95 -24.18
CA LEU A 47 43.57 -34.51 -24.14
C LEU A 47 42.70 -34.15 -22.93
N ALA A 48 41.62 -34.89 -22.68
CA ALA A 48 40.76 -34.65 -21.51
C ALA A 48 41.53 -34.72 -20.18
N LYS A 49 42.45 -35.69 -20.07
CA LYS A 49 43.33 -35.84 -18.91
C LYS A 49 44.27 -34.63 -18.78
N THR A 50 44.96 -34.25 -19.85
CA THR A 50 45.86 -33.08 -19.86
C THR A 50 45.14 -31.79 -19.47
N LEU A 51 43.96 -31.54 -20.03
CA LEU A 51 43.15 -30.35 -19.72
C LEU A 51 42.66 -30.37 -18.27
N SER A 52 42.23 -31.53 -17.75
CA SER A 52 41.82 -31.66 -16.35
C SER A 52 42.97 -31.40 -15.36
N THR A 53 44.21 -31.74 -15.72
CA THR A 53 45.40 -31.41 -14.94
C THR A 53 45.68 -29.91 -14.94
N LYS A 54 45.49 -29.23 -16.08
CA LYS A 54 45.58 -27.76 -16.14
C LYS A 54 44.52 -27.07 -15.29
N VAL A 55 43.27 -27.56 -15.33
CA VAL A 55 42.18 -27.07 -14.47
C VAL A 55 42.52 -27.25 -12.99
N GLU A 56 43.05 -28.41 -12.60
CA GLU A 56 43.51 -28.62 -11.22
C GLU A 56 44.62 -27.63 -10.86
N GLY A 57 45.61 -27.44 -11.74
CA GLY A 57 46.69 -26.48 -11.53
C GLY A 57 46.17 -25.07 -11.29
N GLU A 58 45.30 -24.57 -12.16
CA GLU A 58 44.71 -23.24 -12.07
C GLU A 58 43.79 -23.09 -10.84
N LEU A 59 43.02 -24.12 -10.51
CA LEU A 59 42.12 -24.11 -9.35
C LEU A 59 42.89 -23.90 -8.05
N TRP A 60 44.09 -24.48 -7.92
CA TRP A 60 44.89 -24.42 -6.70
C TRP A 60 46.02 -23.39 -6.73
N LYS A 61 46.21 -22.71 -7.86
CA LYS A 61 47.22 -21.66 -8.03
C LYS A 61 46.91 -20.49 -7.09
N ASP A 62 47.91 -20.08 -6.32
CA ASP A 62 47.88 -18.93 -5.39
C ASP A 62 46.74 -18.95 -4.35
N ARG A 63 46.12 -20.12 -4.13
CA ARG A 63 44.94 -20.26 -3.27
C ARG A 63 45.35 -20.54 -1.82
N HIS A 64 44.82 -19.74 -0.89
CA HIS A 64 45.14 -19.87 0.52
C HIS A 64 44.66 -21.21 1.11
N LEU A 65 45.47 -21.83 1.97
CA LEU A 65 45.22 -23.15 2.62
C LEU A 65 43.90 -23.25 3.38
N ARG A 66 43.25 -22.12 3.70
CA ARG A 66 41.97 -22.04 4.41
C ARG A 66 40.75 -21.82 3.52
N THR A 67 40.92 -21.80 2.19
CA THR A 67 39.83 -21.55 1.25
C THR A 67 39.43 -22.84 0.52
N ILE A 68 38.13 -23.08 0.40
CA ILE A 68 37.56 -24.26 -0.26
C ILE A 68 36.81 -23.77 -1.51
N PRO A 69 37.23 -24.15 -2.72
CA PRO A 69 36.54 -23.73 -3.94
C PRO A 69 35.14 -24.36 -4.04
N ALA A 70 34.20 -23.61 -4.61
CA ALA A 70 32.86 -24.11 -4.91
C ALA A 70 32.84 -24.87 -6.24
N VAL A 71 31.87 -25.77 -6.42
CA VAL A 71 31.70 -26.49 -7.70
C VAL A 71 31.52 -25.55 -8.90
N GLU A 72 30.86 -24.39 -8.74
CA GLU A 72 30.70 -23.42 -9.83
C GLU A 72 32.04 -22.85 -10.29
N GLU A 73 32.92 -22.53 -9.34
CA GLU A 73 34.26 -22.01 -9.64
C GLU A 73 35.10 -23.03 -10.44
N VAL A 74 34.98 -24.32 -10.11
CA VAL A 74 35.62 -25.38 -10.91
C VAL A 74 35.09 -25.40 -12.35
N GLN A 75 33.79 -25.17 -12.54
CA GLN A 75 33.19 -25.15 -13.88
C GLN A 75 33.66 -23.94 -14.69
N ASP A 76 33.77 -22.77 -14.06
CA ASP A 76 34.25 -21.55 -14.72
C ASP A 76 35.72 -21.69 -15.14
N ILE A 77 36.54 -22.37 -14.34
CA ILE A 77 37.93 -22.67 -14.70
C ILE A 77 38.01 -23.70 -15.84
N VAL A 78 37.13 -24.70 -15.87
CA VAL A 78 37.06 -25.65 -17.00
C VAL A 78 36.76 -24.92 -18.31
N GLU A 79 35.79 -23.99 -18.29
CA GLU A 79 35.44 -23.17 -19.45
C GLU A 79 36.63 -22.31 -19.91
N LYS A 80 37.26 -21.59 -18.98
CA LYS A 80 38.45 -20.78 -19.24
C LYS A 80 39.58 -21.59 -19.88
N ILE A 81 39.88 -22.77 -19.33
CA ILE A 81 40.96 -23.63 -19.84
C ILE A 81 40.65 -24.19 -21.23
N LEU A 82 39.41 -24.63 -21.48
CA LEU A 82 39.01 -25.10 -22.81
C LEU A 82 39.15 -24.00 -23.87
N MET A 83 38.77 -22.76 -23.53
CA MET A 83 38.91 -21.61 -24.42
C MET A 83 40.38 -21.24 -24.66
N SER A 84 41.19 -21.16 -23.60
CA SER A 84 42.60 -20.75 -23.71
C SER A 84 43.47 -21.75 -24.46
N GLU A 85 43.08 -23.03 -24.47
CA GLU A 85 43.78 -24.11 -25.16
C GLU A 85 43.30 -24.31 -26.61
N GLY A 86 42.43 -23.42 -27.12
CA GLY A 86 41.95 -23.46 -28.49
C GLY A 86 40.82 -24.48 -28.74
N GLU A 87 40.29 -25.13 -27.71
CA GLU A 87 39.22 -26.12 -27.80
C GLU A 87 37.82 -25.45 -27.77
N LEU A 88 37.60 -24.51 -28.69
CA LEU A 88 36.43 -23.63 -28.70
C LEU A 88 35.09 -24.37 -28.85
N GLU A 89 35.02 -25.39 -29.71
CA GLU A 89 33.81 -26.20 -29.89
C GLU A 89 33.49 -27.07 -28.66
N ALA A 90 34.52 -27.59 -28.00
CA ALA A 90 34.36 -28.35 -26.75
C ALA A 90 33.94 -27.44 -25.59
N ALA A 91 34.49 -26.21 -25.52
CA ALA A 91 34.05 -25.19 -24.57
C ALA A 91 32.57 -24.86 -24.75
N LYS A 92 32.14 -24.60 -25.99
CA LYS A 92 30.74 -24.33 -26.33
C LYS A 92 29.82 -25.49 -25.95
N SER A 93 30.20 -26.73 -26.26
CA SER A 93 29.44 -27.92 -25.88
C SER A 93 29.34 -28.09 -24.36
N TYR A 94 30.42 -27.81 -23.63
CA TYR A 94 30.45 -27.84 -22.17
C TYR A 94 29.51 -26.79 -21.55
N ILE A 95 29.54 -25.55 -22.06
CA ILE A 95 28.66 -24.45 -21.63
C ILE A 95 27.19 -24.80 -21.85
N LEU A 96 26.83 -25.30 -23.04
CA LEU A 96 25.46 -25.70 -23.37
C LEU A 96 24.97 -26.85 -22.50
N TYR A 97 25.80 -27.86 -22.25
CA TYR A 97 25.46 -28.96 -21.35
C TYR A 97 25.29 -28.48 -19.90
N ARG A 98 26.15 -27.57 -19.42
CA ARG A 98 26.03 -26.95 -18.10
C ARG A 98 24.71 -26.20 -17.97
N ASP A 99 24.32 -25.42 -18.98
CA ASP A 99 23.04 -24.71 -19.03
C ASP A 99 21.84 -25.67 -19.06
N GLN A 100 21.88 -26.71 -19.91
CA GLN A 100 20.83 -27.73 -19.98
C GLN A 100 20.66 -28.47 -18.64
N GLN A 101 21.76 -28.85 -17.99
CA GLN A 101 21.73 -29.48 -16.67
C GLN A 101 21.27 -28.52 -15.58
N ARG A 102 21.60 -27.22 -15.67
CA ARG A 102 21.05 -26.18 -14.80
C ARG A 102 19.53 -26.08 -14.97
N LYS A 103 19.03 -26.10 -16.21
CA LYS A 103 17.59 -26.11 -16.54
C LYS A 103 16.88 -27.37 -16.03
N ILE A 104 17.45 -28.56 -16.23
CA ILE A 104 16.89 -29.83 -15.70
C ILE A 104 16.82 -29.83 -14.17
N ARG A 105 17.87 -29.32 -13.50
CA ARG A 105 17.89 -29.20 -12.03
C ARG A 105 16.85 -28.20 -11.54
N LYS A 106 16.77 -27.02 -12.16
CA LYS A 106 15.67 -26.06 -11.88
C LYS A 106 14.30 -26.70 -12.09
N GLY A 107 14.12 -27.51 -13.13
CA GLY A 107 12.87 -28.24 -13.38
C GLY A 107 12.54 -29.30 -12.30
N LYS A 108 13.54 -30.02 -11.78
CA LYS A 108 13.35 -30.96 -10.65
C LYS A 108 13.06 -30.24 -9.34
N GLU A 109 13.72 -29.12 -9.09
CA GLU A 109 13.46 -28.25 -7.94
C GLU A 109 12.03 -27.70 -7.99
N PHE A 110 11.58 -27.24 -9.17
CA PHE A 110 10.21 -26.79 -9.42
C PHE A 110 9.16 -27.91 -9.18
N LEU A 111 9.43 -29.16 -9.59
CA LEU A 111 8.52 -30.28 -9.33
C LEU A 111 8.43 -30.63 -7.83
N LEU A 112 9.55 -30.60 -7.11
CA LEU A 112 9.59 -30.76 -5.64
C LEU A 112 8.92 -29.58 -4.92
N ASP A 113 8.89 -28.40 -5.55
CA ASP A 113 8.22 -27.21 -5.05
C ASP A 113 6.69 -27.35 -5.15
N ILE A 114 6.16 -28.00 -6.20
CA ILE A 114 4.71 -28.22 -6.36
C ILE A 114 4.14 -29.09 -5.24
N GLU A 115 4.79 -30.22 -4.92
CA GLU A 115 4.33 -31.12 -3.85
C GLU A 115 4.34 -30.40 -2.49
N LYS A 116 5.41 -29.63 -2.21
CA LYS A 116 5.51 -28.79 -1.00
C LYS A 116 4.46 -27.69 -0.95
N THR A 117 4.18 -27.04 -2.07
CA THR A 117 3.19 -25.96 -2.18
C THR A 117 1.78 -26.52 -1.90
N MET A 118 1.44 -27.64 -2.52
CA MET A 118 0.16 -28.35 -2.30
C MET A 118 0.01 -28.80 -0.84
N ASP A 119 1.00 -29.52 -0.32
CA ASP A 119 0.99 -30.01 1.07
C ASP A 119 0.97 -28.86 2.09
N GLY A 120 1.72 -27.78 1.82
CA GLY A 120 1.81 -26.60 2.66
C GLY A 120 0.47 -25.89 2.83
N TYR A 121 -0.29 -25.75 1.74
CA TYR A 121 -1.65 -25.22 1.78
C TYR A 121 -2.62 -26.16 2.49
N LEU A 122 -2.64 -27.44 2.11
CA LEU A 122 -3.58 -28.44 2.66
C LEU A 122 -3.39 -28.68 4.16
N LYS A 123 -2.14 -28.61 4.65
CA LYS A 123 -1.80 -28.74 6.08
C LYS A 123 -1.83 -27.41 6.82
N LYS A 124 -2.12 -26.28 6.15
CA LYS A 124 -2.05 -24.90 6.68
C LYS A 124 -0.71 -24.58 7.37
N SER A 125 0.38 -25.20 6.92
CA SER A 125 1.71 -25.07 7.53
C SER A 125 2.57 -23.98 6.89
N ASP A 126 2.22 -23.52 5.68
CA ASP A 126 2.84 -22.35 5.07
C ASP A 126 2.13 -21.07 5.56
N TRP A 127 2.86 -20.15 6.19
CA TRP A 127 2.29 -18.88 6.63
C TRP A 127 1.74 -18.05 5.46
N ARG A 128 2.23 -18.28 4.23
CA ARG A 128 1.75 -17.60 3.02
C ARG A 128 0.29 -17.89 2.70
N VAL A 129 -0.29 -18.95 3.29
CA VAL A 129 -1.74 -19.20 3.24
C VAL A 129 -2.52 -18.02 3.85
N GLN A 130 -1.92 -17.27 4.78
CA GLN A 130 -2.47 -16.06 5.42
C GLN A 130 -1.73 -14.78 5.00
N GLU A 131 -0.97 -14.78 3.89
CA GLU A 131 -0.30 -13.58 3.38
C GLU A 131 -1.31 -12.50 2.94
N ASN A 132 -2.47 -12.93 2.45
CA ASN A 132 -3.60 -12.08 2.08
C ASN A 132 -4.83 -12.49 2.92
N SER A 133 -5.22 -11.62 3.86
CA SER A 133 -6.35 -11.84 4.78
C SER A 133 -7.72 -11.93 4.09
N ASN A 134 -7.80 -11.62 2.80
CA ASN A 134 -9.02 -11.75 2.00
C ASN A 134 -9.25 -13.17 1.48
N VAL A 135 -8.25 -14.06 1.52
CA VAL A 135 -8.35 -15.43 0.97
C VAL A 135 -8.59 -16.44 2.08
N ASN A 136 -9.73 -17.11 2.03
CA ASN A 136 -10.06 -18.20 2.96
C ASN A 136 -9.61 -19.57 2.44
N PHE A 137 -9.38 -20.51 3.37
CA PHE A 137 -9.10 -21.91 3.03
C PHE A 137 -10.24 -22.50 2.20
N SER A 138 -9.96 -22.75 0.92
CA SER A 138 -10.95 -23.18 -0.06
C SER A 138 -10.26 -23.77 -1.28
N LEU A 139 -11.02 -24.47 -2.15
CA LEU A 139 -10.48 -24.92 -3.43
C LEU A 139 -10.01 -23.75 -4.31
N GLY A 140 -10.76 -22.64 -4.33
CA GLY A 140 -10.35 -21.44 -5.05
C GLY A 140 -9.05 -20.85 -4.50
N GLY A 141 -8.91 -20.82 -3.16
CA GLY A 141 -7.69 -20.38 -2.51
C GLY A 141 -6.49 -21.27 -2.84
N LEU A 142 -6.68 -22.59 -2.93
CA LEU A 142 -5.64 -23.53 -3.37
C LEU A 142 -5.22 -23.28 -4.83
N ILE A 143 -6.18 -23.07 -5.74
CA ILE A 143 -5.89 -22.77 -7.15
C ILE A 143 -5.06 -21.50 -7.25
N LEU A 144 -5.47 -20.42 -6.56
CA LEU A 144 -4.75 -19.15 -6.54
C LEU A 144 -3.35 -19.27 -5.92
N HIS A 145 -3.21 -20.04 -4.84
CA HIS A 145 -1.92 -20.28 -4.19
C HIS A 145 -0.93 -20.98 -5.14
N ASN A 146 -1.38 -22.04 -5.82
CA ASN A 146 -0.57 -22.79 -6.76
C ASN A 146 -0.20 -21.96 -8.00
N SER A 147 -1.18 -21.29 -8.63
CA SER A 147 -0.91 -20.44 -9.78
C SER A 147 -0.01 -19.26 -9.40
N GLY A 148 -0.19 -18.73 -8.18
CA GLY A 148 0.62 -17.65 -7.64
C GLY A 148 2.07 -18.04 -7.46
N ALA A 149 2.35 -19.20 -6.87
CA ALA A 149 3.71 -19.71 -6.71
C ALA A 149 4.43 -19.91 -8.06
N VAL A 150 3.73 -20.49 -9.04
CA VAL A 150 4.27 -20.69 -10.40
C VAL A 150 4.56 -19.35 -11.09
N THR A 151 3.62 -18.40 -10.99
CA THR A 151 3.77 -17.07 -11.61
C THR A 151 4.91 -16.28 -10.97
N ALA A 152 5.03 -16.31 -9.64
CA ALA A 152 6.11 -15.65 -8.93
C ALA A 152 7.48 -16.23 -9.30
N ASN A 153 7.57 -17.56 -9.42
CA ASN A 153 8.78 -18.22 -9.87
C ASN A 153 9.16 -17.78 -11.30
N TYR A 154 8.17 -17.66 -12.19
CA TYR A 154 8.39 -17.22 -13.56
C TYR A 154 8.91 -15.78 -13.63
N TRP A 155 8.29 -14.85 -12.89
CA TRP A 155 8.80 -13.48 -12.74
C TRP A 155 10.26 -13.47 -12.32
N LEU A 156 10.60 -14.15 -11.22
CA LEU A 156 11.92 -14.09 -10.61
C LEU A 156 13.00 -14.85 -11.40
N ASN A 157 12.65 -15.91 -12.13
CA ASN A 157 13.65 -16.74 -12.81
C ASN A 157 13.77 -16.48 -14.32
N HIS A 158 12.76 -15.89 -14.94
CA HIS A 158 12.69 -15.76 -16.40
C HIS A 158 12.46 -14.34 -16.89
N ILE A 159 11.84 -13.47 -16.09
CA ILE A 159 11.57 -12.09 -16.50
C ILE A 159 12.58 -11.12 -15.89
N TYR A 160 12.78 -11.20 -14.57
CA TYR A 160 13.65 -10.28 -13.87
C TYR A 160 15.14 -10.64 -13.97
N PRO A 161 16.01 -9.63 -14.08
CA PRO A 161 17.45 -9.82 -13.94
C PRO A 161 17.82 -10.47 -12.59
N PRO A 162 18.91 -11.25 -12.53
CA PRO A 162 19.32 -11.92 -11.30
C PRO A 162 19.45 -11.01 -10.07
N GLU A 163 19.92 -9.79 -10.25
CA GLU A 163 20.08 -8.76 -9.22
C GLU A 163 18.75 -8.32 -8.61
N VAL A 164 17.71 -8.14 -9.44
CA VAL A 164 16.35 -7.81 -9.01
C VAL A 164 15.77 -8.97 -8.21
N SER A 165 15.86 -10.18 -8.76
CA SER A 165 15.33 -11.39 -8.14
C SER A 165 16.05 -11.72 -6.84
N LYS A 166 17.36 -11.54 -6.79
CA LYS A 166 18.18 -11.75 -5.59
C LYS A 166 17.75 -10.80 -4.49
N ALA A 167 17.65 -9.50 -4.77
CA ALA A 167 17.29 -8.51 -3.77
C ALA A 167 15.87 -8.75 -3.19
N HIS A 168 14.90 -9.19 -4.01
CA HIS A 168 13.60 -9.66 -3.51
C HIS A 168 13.75 -10.90 -2.61
N THR A 169 14.44 -11.94 -3.09
CA THR A 169 14.56 -13.24 -2.43
C THR A 169 15.31 -13.15 -1.10
N GLU A 170 16.34 -12.32 -1.06
CA GLU A 170 17.15 -12.01 0.11
C GLU A 170 16.44 -11.04 1.07
N GLY A 171 15.41 -10.32 0.60
CA GLY A 171 14.60 -9.40 1.39
C GLY A 171 15.15 -7.97 1.47
N ASP A 172 16.07 -7.57 0.60
CA ASP A 172 16.58 -6.20 0.58
C ASP A 172 15.45 -5.22 0.20
N TYR A 173 14.49 -5.70 -0.59
CA TYR A 173 13.19 -5.09 -0.78
C TYR A 173 12.14 -6.17 -1.06
N HIS A 174 10.88 -5.76 -1.17
CA HIS A 174 9.76 -6.63 -1.52
C HIS A 174 9.12 -6.15 -2.83
N ILE A 175 8.88 -7.09 -3.76
CA ILE A 175 8.15 -6.83 -5.00
C ILE A 175 6.75 -7.38 -4.75
N HIS A 176 5.74 -6.52 -4.80
CA HIS A 176 4.37 -6.92 -4.51
C HIS A 176 3.73 -7.66 -5.67
N ASP A 177 2.76 -8.51 -5.33
CA ASP A 177 1.85 -9.21 -6.25
C ASP A 177 2.52 -10.02 -7.35
N LEU A 178 3.66 -10.65 -7.04
CA LEU A 178 4.31 -11.61 -7.94
C LEU A 178 3.43 -12.83 -8.25
N SER A 179 2.38 -13.07 -7.48
CA SER A 179 1.39 -14.13 -7.72
C SER A 179 0.52 -13.89 -8.95
N MET A 180 0.48 -12.66 -9.48
CA MET A 180 -0.29 -12.30 -10.67
C MET A 180 0.65 -11.85 -11.79
N PHE A 181 0.29 -12.21 -13.03
CA PHE A 181 1.04 -11.82 -14.22
C PHE A 181 0.41 -10.58 -14.86
N SER A 182 0.25 -9.51 -14.06
CA SER A 182 -0.48 -8.30 -14.42
C SER A 182 0.09 -7.04 -13.74
N GLY A 183 -0.55 -5.89 -13.97
CA GLY A 183 -0.30 -4.67 -13.19
C GLY A 183 -0.93 -4.73 -11.79
N TYR A 184 -0.67 -3.71 -10.97
CA TYR A 184 -1.13 -3.67 -9.58
C TYR A 184 -2.59 -3.23 -9.45
N CYS A 185 -2.88 -1.93 -9.54
CA CYS A 185 -4.22 -1.39 -9.31
C CYS A 185 -4.62 -0.38 -10.38
N ALA A 186 -5.92 -0.15 -10.54
CA ALA A 186 -6.48 0.75 -11.54
C ALA A 186 -7.79 1.42 -11.08
N GLY A 187 -7.93 2.70 -11.41
CA GLY A 187 -9.16 3.47 -11.30
C GLY A 187 -9.82 3.64 -12.67
N TRP A 188 -11.14 3.44 -12.70
CA TRP A 188 -11.90 3.28 -13.92
C TRP A 188 -12.88 4.43 -14.11
N SER A 189 -13.11 4.81 -15.37
CA SER A 189 -14.08 5.85 -15.69
C SER A 189 -15.49 5.30 -15.67
N LEU A 190 -16.24 5.63 -14.62
CA LEU A 190 -17.67 5.38 -14.58
C LEU A 190 -18.36 6.15 -15.72
N ARG A 191 -17.95 7.38 -16.01
CA ARG A 191 -18.47 8.17 -17.14
C ARG A 191 -18.32 7.44 -18.48
N GLN A 192 -17.16 6.84 -18.75
CA GLN A 192 -16.96 6.04 -19.96
C GLN A 192 -17.90 4.83 -20.00
N LEU A 193 -18.06 4.12 -18.88
CA LEU A 193 -19.00 3.01 -18.78
C LEU A 193 -20.45 3.47 -19.03
N LEU A 194 -20.85 4.63 -18.53
CA LEU A 194 -22.18 5.22 -18.78
C LEU A 194 -22.40 5.61 -20.25
N LEU A 195 -21.35 6.01 -20.96
CA LEU A 195 -21.41 6.41 -22.37
C LEU A 195 -21.38 5.23 -23.33
N GLU A 196 -20.64 4.19 -23.01
CA GLU A 196 -20.27 3.14 -23.96
C GLU A 196 -20.83 1.76 -23.60
N GLY A 197 -21.27 1.57 -22.35
CA GLY A 197 -21.57 0.25 -21.79
C GLY A 197 -20.35 -0.67 -21.75
N ILE A 198 -20.56 -1.94 -21.39
CA ILE A 198 -19.51 -2.96 -21.50
C ILE A 198 -19.41 -3.41 -22.95
N SER A 199 -18.62 -2.72 -23.77
CA SER A 199 -18.58 -2.95 -25.22
C SER A 199 -17.18 -2.88 -25.83
N GLY A 200 -17.02 -3.43 -27.03
CA GLY A 200 -15.81 -3.26 -27.86
C GLY A 200 -14.72 -4.30 -27.61
N VAL A 201 -15.04 -5.41 -26.94
CA VAL A 201 -14.15 -6.57 -26.83
C VAL A 201 -14.56 -7.65 -27.83
N LYS A 202 -13.64 -8.05 -28.71
CA LYS A 202 -13.90 -9.05 -29.76
C LYS A 202 -14.29 -10.41 -29.16
N ASN A 203 -15.26 -11.08 -29.77
CA ASN A 203 -15.76 -12.41 -29.36
C ASN A 203 -16.33 -12.46 -27.92
N LYS A 204 -16.73 -11.32 -27.35
CA LYS A 204 -17.42 -11.21 -26.07
C LYS A 204 -18.78 -10.54 -26.27
N VAL A 205 -19.69 -10.75 -25.31
CA VAL A 205 -21.00 -10.08 -25.32
C VAL A 205 -20.77 -8.59 -25.11
N ASN A 206 -21.44 -7.78 -25.94
CA ASN A 206 -21.45 -6.31 -25.78
C ASN A 206 -22.78 -5.90 -25.13
N SER A 207 -22.69 -5.05 -24.11
CA SER A 207 -23.83 -4.35 -23.53
C SER A 207 -23.93 -2.94 -24.12
N LYS A 208 -25.16 -2.47 -24.36
CA LYS A 208 -25.41 -1.05 -24.61
C LYS A 208 -25.30 -0.27 -23.30
N PRO A 209 -25.09 1.07 -23.36
CA PRO A 209 -25.22 1.94 -22.22
C PRO A 209 -26.51 1.70 -21.41
N ALA A 210 -26.39 1.67 -20.09
CA ALA A 210 -27.52 1.45 -19.21
C ALA A 210 -28.51 2.62 -19.25
N LYS A 211 -29.82 2.31 -19.25
CA LYS A 211 -30.90 3.32 -19.23
C LYS A 211 -31.59 3.47 -17.87
N HIS A 212 -31.39 2.52 -16.97
CA HIS A 212 -32.05 2.44 -15.66
C HIS A 212 -31.02 2.14 -14.57
N LEU A 213 -31.31 2.57 -13.34
CA LEU A 213 -30.41 2.41 -12.18
C LEU A 213 -29.99 0.94 -11.97
N SER A 214 -30.95 0.01 -12.02
CA SER A 214 -30.67 -1.43 -11.86
C SER A 214 -29.71 -1.97 -12.92
N SER A 215 -29.82 -1.47 -14.16
CA SER A 215 -28.98 -1.89 -15.28
C SER A 215 -27.55 -1.36 -15.13
N VAL A 216 -27.38 -0.10 -14.69
CA VAL A 216 -26.03 0.45 -14.47
C VAL A 216 -25.35 -0.25 -13.29
N ILE A 217 -26.08 -0.51 -12.19
CA ILE A 217 -25.54 -1.29 -11.06
C ILE A 217 -25.05 -2.66 -11.53
N SER A 218 -25.87 -3.39 -12.31
CA SER A 218 -25.46 -4.69 -12.84
C SER A 218 -24.22 -4.59 -13.75
N GLN A 219 -24.12 -3.56 -14.59
CA GLN A 219 -22.94 -3.33 -15.41
C GLN A 219 -21.70 -3.00 -14.56
N MET A 220 -21.82 -2.19 -13.52
CA MET A 220 -20.71 -1.87 -12.61
C MET A 220 -20.20 -3.11 -11.89
N VAL A 221 -21.08 -3.95 -11.35
CA VAL A 221 -20.72 -5.22 -10.71
C VAL A 221 -19.94 -6.12 -11.66
N ASN A 222 -20.47 -6.31 -12.87
CA ASN A 222 -19.81 -7.13 -13.89
C ASN A 222 -18.47 -6.55 -14.32
N PHE A 223 -18.40 -5.23 -14.48
CA PHE A 223 -17.19 -4.52 -14.89
C PHE A 223 -16.08 -4.71 -13.86
N LEU A 224 -16.32 -4.38 -12.58
CA LEU A 224 -15.32 -4.54 -11.51
C LEU A 224 -14.91 -6.01 -11.34
N GLY A 225 -15.86 -6.93 -11.44
CA GLY A 225 -15.58 -8.37 -11.43
C GLY A 225 -14.68 -8.82 -12.58
N ILE A 226 -14.85 -8.27 -13.78
CA ILE A 226 -13.96 -8.53 -14.92
C ILE A 226 -12.56 -7.96 -14.64
N MET A 227 -12.46 -6.71 -14.18
CA MET A 227 -11.16 -6.06 -13.97
C MET A 227 -10.33 -6.70 -12.86
N GLN A 228 -10.97 -7.24 -11.81
CA GLN A 228 -10.29 -8.02 -10.78
C GLN A 228 -9.55 -9.26 -11.33
N ASN A 229 -9.91 -9.75 -12.51
CA ASN A 229 -9.22 -10.85 -13.17
C ASN A 229 -8.07 -10.41 -14.08
N GLU A 230 -7.99 -9.11 -14.43
CA GLU A 230 -6.91 -8.55 -15.26
C GLU A 230 -5.86 -7.79 -14.43
N TRP A 231 -6.14 -7.48 -13.16
CA TRP A 231 -5.30 -6.71 -12.24
C TRP A 231 -5.19 -7.39 -10.88
N ALA A 232 -4.08 -7.18 -10.16
CA ALA A 232 -3.83 -7.86 -8.89
C ALA A 232 -4.55 -7.23 -7.69
N GLY A 233 -4.58 -5.91 -7.64
CA GLY A 233 -5.02 -5.10 -6.50
C GLY A 233 -6.39 -4.44 -6.70
N ALA A 234 -6.55 -3.27 -6.07
CA ALA A 234 -7.83 -2.58 -5.97
C ALA A 234 -8.36 -2.04 -7.31
N GLN A 235 -9.68 -2.13 -7.50
CA GLN A 235 -10.43 -1.60 -8.64
C GLN A 235 -11.36 -0.49 -8.15
N ALA A 236 -11.20 0.72 -8.67
CA ALA A 236 -11.89 1.89 -8.13
C ALA A 236 -12.83 2.58 -9.13
N PHE A 237 -13.94 3.12 -8.62
CA PHE A 237 -14.74 4.12 -9.31
C PHE A 237 -14.77 5.43 -8.51
N SER A 238 -14.60 6.55 -9.20
CA SER A 238 -14.75 7.89 -8.61
C SER A 238 -16.14 8.46 -8.90
N SER A 239 -16.61 9.38 -8.05
CA SER A 239 -17.87 10.12 -8.21
C SER A 239 -19.10 9.20 -8.33
N PHE A 240 -19.16 8.18 -7.47
CA PHE A 240 -20.21 7.15 -7.51
C PHE A 240 -21.61 7.74 -7.34
N ASP A 241 -21.80 8.60 -6.36
CA ASP A 241 -23.06 9.29 -6.08
C ASP A 241 -23.45 10.27 -7.19
N THR A 242 -22.51 11.12 -7.61
CA THR A 242 -22.74 12.10 -8.68
C THR A 242 -23.16 11.45 -9.99
N TYR A 243 -22.48 10.37 -10.42
CA TYR A 243 -22.76 9.73 -11.70
C TYR A 243 -24.02 8.87 -11.71
N LEU A 244 -24.48 8.38 -10.55
CA LEU A 244 -25.71 7.59 -10.44
C LEU A 244 -26.97 8.45 -10.22
N ALA A 245 -26.84 9.66 -9.67
CA ALA A 245 -27.95 10.55 -9.38
C ALA A 245 -28.89 10.83 -10.59
N PRO A 246 -28.40 11.03 -11.82
CA PRO A 246 -29.29 11.22 -12.98
C PRO A 246 -30.25 10.06 -13.24
N PHE A 247 -29.87 8.82 -12.92
CA PHE A 247 -30.74 7.65 -13.12
C PHE A 247 -31.93 7.66 -12.15
N VAL A 248 -31.72 8.14 -10.93
CA VAL A 248 -32.78 8.32 -9.94
C VAL A 248 -33.77 9.39 -10.42
N ARG A 249 -33.25 10.51 -10.95
CA ARG A 249 -34.05 11.63 -11.46
C ARG A 249 -34.91 11.26 -12.66
N VAL A 250 -34.29 10.66 -13.67
CA VAL A 250 -34.97 10.33 -14.95
C VAL A 250 -36.11 9.34 -14.74
N ASP A 251 -35.88 8.30 -13.93
CA ASP A 251 -36.88 7.28 -13.66
C ASP A 251 -37.83 7.67 -12.50
N LYS A 252 -37.60 8.82 -11.84
CA LYS A 252 -38.36 9.30 -10.66
C LYS A 252 -38.45 8.23 -9.58
N LEU A 253 -37.32 7.60 -9.27
CA LEU A 253 -37.27 6.47 -8.36
C LEU A 253 -37.57 6.90 -6.93
N ASP A 254 -38.36 6.10 -6.23
CA ASP A 254 -38.53 6.25 -4.79
C ASP A 254 -37.32 5.71 -4.03
N GLU A 255 -37.14 6.17 -2.79
CA GLU A 255 -36.03 5.79 -1.92
C GLU A 255 -35.91 4.27 -1.76
N LYS A 256 -37.04 3.56 -1.69
CA LYS A 256 -37.08 2.09 -1.57
C LYS A 256 -36.45 1.40 -2.78
N THR A 257 -36.76 1.87 -3.98
CA THR A 257 -36.21 1.31 -5.22
C THR A 257 -34.72 1.62 -5.34
N VAL A 258 -34.28 2.83 -4.96
CA VAL A 258 -32.85 3.18 -4.92
C VAL A 258 -32.11 2.30 -3.91
N LYS A 259 -32.66 2.15 -2.69
CA LYS A 259 -32.10 1.29 -1.64
C LYS A 259 -31.93 -0.16 -2.11
N GLN A 260 -32.92 -0.72 -2.80
CA GLN A 260 -32.82 -2.09 -3.33
C GLN A 260 -31.68 -2.24 -4.35
N ALA A 261 -31.48 -1.25 -5.21
CA ALA A 261 -30.40 -1.26 -6.20
C ALA A 261 -29.01 -1.12 -5.54
N VAL A 262 -28.87 -0.20 -4.57
CA VAL A 262 -27.63 0.00 -3.82
C VAL A 262 -27.30 -1.21 -2.94
N GLN A 263 -28.31 -1.79 -2.28
CA GLN A 263 -28.16 -3.05 -1.55
C GLN A 263 -27.65 -4.17 -2.46
N SER A 264 -28.24 -4.32 -3.65
CA SER A 264 -27.77 -5.30 -4.64
C SER A 264 -26.29 -5.07 -4.98
N PHE A 265 -25.86 -3.83 -5.18
CA PHE A 265 -24.46 -3.50 -5.43
C PHE A 265 -23.55 -3.94 -4.28
N ILE A 266 -23.83 -3.52 -3.04
CA ILE A 266 -23.00 -3.80 -1.87
C ILE A 266 -22.86 -5.31 -1.64
N PHE A 267 -23.95 -6.07 -1.67
CA PHE A 267 -23.89 -7.52 -1.49
C PHE A 267 -23.09 -8.22 -2.60
N ASN A 268 -23.22 -7.78 -3.85
CA ASN A 268 -22.44 -8.35 -4.96
C ASN A 268 -20.93 -8.02 -4.87
N MET A 269 -20.55 -6.92 -4.22
CA MET A 269 -19.14 -6.58 -3.98
C MET A 269 -18.53 -7.33 -2.79
N ASN A 270 -19.33 -7.90 -1.90
CA ASN A 270 -18.85 -8.72 -0.76
C ASN A 270 -19.02 -10.23 -0.98
N THR A 271 -19.81 -10.65 -1.97
CA THR A 271 -20.03 -12.07 -2.26
C THR A 271 -19.04 -12.55 -3.33
N PRO A 272 -18.22 -13.59 -3.06
CA PRO A 272 -17.29 -14.13 -4.06
C PRO A 272 -18.05 -14.74 -5.25
N SER A 273 -17.93 -14.16 -6.46
CA SER A 273 -18.70 -14.61 -7.64
C SER A 273 -17.90 -15.48 -8.63
N ARG A 274 -16.56 -15.44 -8.63
CA ARG A 274 -15.70 -16.33 -9.44
C ARG A 274 -14.54 -16.91 -8.62
N TRP A 275 -14.34 -18.22 -8.77
CA TRP A 275 -13.46 -19.10 -7.99
C TRP A 275 -13.78 -19.30 -6.51
N GLY A 276 -14.79 -18.61 -5.96
CA GLY A 276 -15.28 -18.85 -4.60
C GLY A 276 -14.24 -18.56 -3.50
N SER A 277 -13.19 -17.81 -3.81
CA SER A 277 -12.05 -17.58 -2.90
C SER A 277 -11.97 -16.17 -2.35
N GLN A 278 -12.28 -15.14 -3.15
CA GLN A 278 -12.12 -13.74 -2.75
C GLN A 278 -13.19 -12.84 -3.39
N ALA A 279 -13.74 -11.92 -2.59
CA ALA A 279 -14.52 -10.81 -3.11
C ALA A 279 -13.60 -9.79 -3.83
N PRO A 280 -14.07 -9.11 -4.88
CA PRO A 280 -13.23 -8.16 -5.59
C PRO A 280 -12.82 -7.01 -4.68
N PHE A 281 -11.53 -6.68 -4.66
CA PHE A 281 -11.01 -5.56 -3.88
C PHE A 281 -11.46 -4.28 -4.57
N THR A 282 -12.54 -3.67 -4.05
CA THR A 282 -13.18 -2.54 -4.70
C THR A 282 -13.21 -1.32 -3.79
N ASN A 283 -13.09 -0.14 -4.40
CA ASN A 283 -13.23 1.15 -3.74
C ASN A 283 -14.18 2.05 -4.53
N ILE A 284 -14.97 2.84 -3.81
CA ILE A 284 -15.75 3.92 -4.41
C ILE A 284 -15.46 5.24 -3.70
N THR A 285 -15.42 6.33 -4.46
CA THR A 285 -15.35 7.69 -3.92
C THR A 285 -16.72 8.35 -4.05
N LEU A 286 -17.19 8.95 -2.95
CA LEU A 286 -18.42 9.72 -2.88
C LEU A 286 -18.10 11.21 -2.72
N ASP A 287 -18.67 12.02 -3.60
CA ASP A 287 -18.38 13.45 -3.67
C ASP A 287 -19.13 14.24 -2.59
N TRP A 288 -20.25 13.74 -2.07
CA TRP A 288 -21.18 14.40 -1.13
C TRP A 288 -21.94 15.58 -1.73
N THR A 289 -21.21 16.51 -2.34
CA THR A 289 -21.73 17.67 -3.06
C THR A 289 -21.27 17.61 -4.51
N VAL A 290 -22.14 17.99 -5.46
CA VAL A 290 -21.77 17.99 -6.89
C VAL A 290 -20.45 18.75 -7.11
N PRO A 291 -19.39 18.08 -7.61
CA PRO A 291 -18.08 18.71 -7.78
C PRO A 291 -18.12 19.88 -8.76
N LYS A 292 -17.30 20.91 -8.51
CA LYS A 292 -17.27 22.14 -9.31
C LYS A 292 -17.05 21.90 -10.81
N ASP A 293 -16.21 20.94 -11.16
CA ASP A 293 -15.90 20.56 -12.53
C ASP A 293 -17.04 19.80 -13.23
N LEU A 294 -17.94 19.18 -12.47
CA LEU A 294 -19.11 18.46 -13.00
C LEU A 294 -20.38 19.31 -13.03
N LYS A 295 -20.51 20.34 -12.19
CA LYS A 295 -21.74 21.15 -12.04
C LYS A 295 -22.40 21.52 -13.37
N LYS A 296 -21.62 22.08 -14.30
CA LYS A 296 -22.11 22.59 -15.60
C LYS A 296 -22.10 21.55 -16.73
N GLN A 297 -21.63 20.33 -16.47
CA GLN A 297 -21.64 19.27 -17.47
C GLN A 297 -23.04 18.66 -17.56
N LYS A 298 -23.45 18.29 -18.78
CA LYS A 298 -24.71 17.58 -18.99
C LYS A 298 -24.66 16.21 -18.34
N ALA A 299 -25.75 15.87 -17.64
CA ALA A 299 -25.93 14.54 -17.06
C ALA A 299 -26.06 13.48 -18.16
N ILE A 300 -25.69 12.23 -17.86
CA ILE A 300 -25.62 11.14 -18.84
C ILE A 300 -26.47 9.96 -18.38
N VAL A 301 -27.42 9.54 -19.20
CA VAL A 301 -28.21 8.30 -19.04
C VAL A 301 -28.40 7.67 -20.41
N GLY A 302 -28.28 6.34 -20.52
CA GLY A 302 -28.52 5.64 -21.79
C GLY A 302 -27.51 5.95 -22.88
N GLY A 303 -26.32 6.44 -22.52
CA GLY A 303 -25.26 6.81 -23.46
C GLY A 303 -25.45 8.16 -24.15
N VAL A 304 -26.39 8.98 -23.68
CA VAL A 304 -26.66 10.31 -24.23
C VAL A 304 -26.62 11.37 -23.13
N GLU A 305 -26.21 12.58 -23.52
CA GLU A 305 -26.31 13.76 -22.67
C GLU A 305 -27.77 14.22 -22.56
N LEU A 306 -28.18 14.58 -21.36
CA LEU A 306 -29.53 15.04 -21.05
C LEU A 306 -29.65 16.57 -21.17
N ASP A 307 -30.87 17.09 -21.03
CA ASP A 307 -31.16 18.52 -21.10
C ASP A 307 -30.80 19.27 -19.81
N PHE A 308 -30.60 18.57 -18.70
CA PHE A 308 -30.14 19.12 -17.42
C PHE A 308 -28.67 18.76 -17.10
N CYS A 309 -28.10 19.45 -16.12
CA CYS A 309 -26.70 19.31 -15.70
C CYS A 309 -26.59 18.51 -14.39
N TYR A 310 -25.38 18.08 -14.02
CA TYR A 310 -25.18 17.38 -12.73
C TYR A 310 -25.52 18.25 -11.51
N GLU A 311 -25.39 19.59 -11.61
CA GLU A 311 -25.80 20.50 -10.52
C GLU A 311 -27.29 20.39 -10.17
N ASP A 312 -28.12 19.95 -11.11
CA ASP A 312 -29.56 19.77 -10.90
C ASP A 312 -29.90 18.48 -10.11
N CYS A 313 -28.91 17.66 -9.77
CA CYS A 313 -29.09 16.30 -9.21
C CYS A 313 -28.70 16.14 -7.73
N GLN A 314 -28.52 17.24 -6.98
CA GLN A 314 -28.08 17.16 -5.58
C GLN A 314 -29.07 16.39 -4.69
N GLU A 315 -30.38 16.57 -4.89
CA GLU A 315 -31.41 15.84 -4.12
C GLU A 315 -31.30 14.33 -4.33
N GLU A 316 -31.06 13.90 -5.57
CA GLU A 316 -30.87 12.49 -5.90
C GLU A 316 -29.54 11.92 -5.38
N MET A 317 -28.48 12.74 -5.34
CA MET A 317 -27.23 12.37 -4.66
C MET A 317 -27.46 12.16 -3.16
N ASP A 318 -28.25 13.02 -2.51
CA ASP A 318 -28.56 12.91 -1.09
C ASP A 318 -29.35 11.62 -0.80
N VAL A 319 -30.27 11.22 -1.69
CA VAL A 319 -30.98 9.93 -1.59
C VAL A 319 -30.02 8.75 -1.72
N ILE A 320 -29.10 8.77 -2.70
CA ILE A 320 -28.10 7.69 -2.88
C ILE A 320 -27.21 7.58 -1.65
N ASN A 321 -26.69 8.70 -1.14
CA ASN A 321 -25.85 8.74 0.06
C ASN A 321 -26.60 8.19 1.28
N LYS A 322 -27.84 8.63 1.50
CA LYS A 322 -28.70 8.14 2.59
C LYS A 322 -28.84 6.63 2.55
N VAL A 323 -29.30 6.07 1.42
CA VAL A 323 -29.56 4.62 1.35
C VAL A 323 -28.28 3.79 1.36
N PHE A 324 -27.18 4.31 0.83
CA PHE A 324 -25.87 3.66 0.93
C PHE A 324 -25.43 3.53 2.39
N LEU A 325 -25.51 4.63 3.15
CA LEU A 325 -25.16 4.66 4.56
C LEU A 325 -26.08 3.75 5.40
N GLU A 326 -27.38 3.74 5.12
CA GLU A 326 -28.32 2.83 5.78
C GLU A 326 -27.97 1.35 5.55
N VAL A 327 -27.70 0.95 4.30
CA VAL A 327 -27.34 -0.45 4.01
C VAL A 327 -26.01 -0.83 4.68
N MET A 328 -25.02 0.08 4.67
CA MET A 328 -23.74 -0.16 5.34
C MET A 328 -23.88 -0.29 6.87
N LEU A 329 -24.81 0.45 7.48
CA LEU A 329 -25.15 0.37 8.90
C LEU A 329 -25.95 -0.89 9.26
N GLU A 330 -26.84 -1.35 8.38
CA GLU A 330 -27.62 -2.57 8.56
C GLU A 330 -26.73 -3.82 8.63
N GLY A 331 -25.64 -3.84 7.85
CA GLY A 331 -24.73 -4.98 7.79
C GLY A 331 -25.29 -6.19 7.03
N ASP A 332 -24.60 -7.32 7.12
CA ASP A 332 -25.07 -8.60 6.58
C ASP A 332 -26.16 -9.25 7.47
N ALA A 333 -26.67 -10.41 7.05
CA ALA A 333 -27.72 -11.13 7.77
C ALA A 333 -27.32 -11.58 9.19
N ASP A 334 -26.02 -11.63 9.50
CA ASP A 334 -25.47 -12.00 10.80
C ASP A 334 -24.96 -10.76 11.57
N GLY A 335 -25.22 -9.55 11.07
CA GLY A 335 -24.82 -8.28 11.68
C GLY A 335 -23.37 -7.87 11.45
N ARG A 336 -22.66 -8.48 10.49
CA ARG A 336 -21.30 -8.08 10.11
C ARG A 336 -21.31 -6.82 9.26
N GLY A 337 -20.33 -5.94 9.45
CA GLY A 337 -20.09 -4.84 8.54
C GLY A 337 -19.57 -5.32 7.18
N PHE A 338 -19.80 -4.53 6.13
CA PHE A 338 -19.26 -4.82 4.80
C PHE A 338 -17.82 -4.31 4.65
N SER A 339 -16.94 -5.15 4.11
CA SER A 339 -15.55 -4.76 3.80
C SER A 339 -15.44 -4.04 2.46
N TYR A 340 -16.36 -4.30 1.52
CA TYR A 340 -16.35 -3.75 0.17
C TYR A 340 -17.72 -3.16 -0.24
N PRO A 341 -17.77 -2.33 -1.28
CA PRO A 341 -16.63 -1.52 -1.70
C PRO A 341 -16.14 -0.67 -0.52
N ILE A 342 -14.85 -0.39 -0.44
CA ILE A 342 -14.32 0.56 0.55
C ILE A 342 -14.85 1.94 0.16
N PRO A 343 -15.66 2.60 1.00
CA PRO A 343 -16.14 3.93 0.70
C PRO A 343 -15.11 4.96 1.15
N THR A 344 -14.87 5.95 0.29
CA THR A 344 -14.10 7.16 0.60
C THR A 344 -14.99 8.38 0.43
N TYR A 345 -15.13 9.19 1.47
CA TYR A 345 -15.91 10.43 1.42
C TYR A 345 -15.00 11.65 1.34
N ASN A 346 -15.34 12.54 0.40
CA ASN A 346 -14.67 13.82 0.22
C ASN A 346 -15.15 14.81 1.30
N ILE A 347 -14.24 15.30 2.12
CA ILE A 347 -14.51 16.35 3.11
C ILE A 347 -14.03 17.68 2.52
N THR A 348 -14.97 18.46 2.00
CA THR A 348 -14.76 19.77 1.40
C THR A 348 -15.27 20.89 2.31
N ARG A 349 -14.94 22.15 2.00
CA ARG A 349 -15.37 23.31 2.80
C ARG A 349 -16.89 23.53 2.80
N ASP A 350 -17.58 23.03 1.79
CA ASP A 350 -19.05 23.06 1.66
C ASP A 350 -19.74 21.80 2.20
N PHE A 351 -19.01 20.92 2.91
CA PHE A 351 -19.60 19.75 3.56
C PHE A 351 -20.63 20.16 4.63
N ASN A 352 -21.86 19.69 4.49
CA ASN A 352 -22.94 19.98 5.44
C ASN A 352 -22.91 19.05 6.67
N TRP A 353 -22.19 19.47 7.70
CA TRP A 353 -22.05 18.77 8.99
C TRP A 353 -23.39 18.58 9.75
N ALA A 354 -24.42 19.39 9.47
CA ALA A 354 -25.69 19.33 10.21
C ALA A 354 -26.78 18.51 9.50
N SER A 355 -26.48 17.91 8.36
CA SER A 355 -27.47 17.13 7.59
C SER A 355 -27.83 15.80 8.27
N ALA A 356 -29.03 15.28 7.99
CA ALA A 356 -29.44 13.95 8.44
C ALA A 356 -28.52 12.84 7.90
N ASN A 357 -27.99 13.02 6.67
CA ASN A 357 -27.00 12.11 6.11
C ASN A 357 -25.67 12.17 6.86
N ALA A 358 -25.25 13.34 7.35
CA ALA A 358 -24.04 13.44 8.18
C ALA A 358 -24.19 12.66 9.48
N GLU A 359 -25.36 12.68 10.12
CA GLU A 359 -25.63 11.82 11.28
C GLU A 359 -25.46 10.33 10.94
N LEU A 360 -25.99 9.86 9.82
CA LEU A 360 -25.79 8.46 9.37
C LEU A 360 -24.32 8.14 9.10
N LEU A 361 -23.60 9.05 8.43
CA LEU A 361 -22.17 8.91 8.13
C LEU A 361 -21.34 8.74 9.40
N PHE A 362 -21.58 9.58 10.41
CA PHE A 362 -20.82 9.53 11.65
C PHE A 362 -21.28 8.43 12.60
N LYS A 363 -22.54 7.98 12.53
CA LYS A 363 -22.96 6.71 13.16
C LYS A 363 -22.20 5.52 12.57
N MET A 364 -22.11 5.47 11.24
CA MET A 364 -21.36 4.41 10.53
C MET A 364 -19.87 4.45 10.89
N THR A 365 -19.28 5.66 10.96
CA THR A 365 -17.89 5.87 11.38
C THR A 365 -17.67 5.41 12.82
N ALA A 366 -18.57 5.78 13.73
CA ALA A 366 -18.48 5.47 15.15
C ALA A 366 -18.58 3.97 15.46
N GLN A 367 -19.37 3.23 14.67
CA GLN A 367 -19.61 1.79 14.87
C GLN A 367 -18.66 0.92 14.04
N PHE A 368 -18.48 1.22 12.76
CA PHE A 368 -17.77 0.35 11.83
C PHE A 368 -16.44 0.93 11.36
N GLY A 369 -16.08 2.15 11.75
CA GLY A 369 -14.88 2.87 11.29
C GLY A 369 -14.69 2.96 9.79
N THR A 370 -15.81 2.90 9.09
CA THR A 370 -15.95 3.22 7.68
C THR A 370 -16.73 4.53 7.62
N PRO A 371 -16.34 5.49 6.77
CA PRO A 371 -15.49 5.35 5.58
C PRO A 371 -14.02 5.73 5.82
N TYR A 372 -13.25 5.77 4.73
CA TYR A 372 -12.11 6.66 4.61
C TYR A 372 -12.58 8.11 4.45
N PHE A 373 -11.84 9.06 5.01
CA PHE A 373 -12.03 10.49 4.76
C PHE A 373 -10.88 11.03 3.92
N GLN A 374 -11.21 11.71 2.83
CA GLN A 374 -10.28 12.48 2.02
C GLN A 374 -10.42 13.96 2.37
N ASN A 375 -9.36 14.56 2.89
CA ASN A 375 -9.37 15.92 3.39
C ASN A 375 -9.07 16.92 2.25
N PHE A 376 -10.06 17.70 1.82
CA PHE A 376 -9.88 18.81 0.87
C PHE A 376 -9.96 20.19 1.54
N ILE A 377 -10.07 20.26 2.86
CA ILE A 377 -10.20 21.53 3.59
C ILE A 377 -8.84 22.19 3.75
N ASN A 378 -7.86 21.41 4.24
CA ASN A 378 -6.54 21.90 4.66
C ASN A 378 -5.37 21.11 4.04
N SER A 379 -5.61 20.13 3.17
CA SER A 379 -4.55 19.44 2.44
C SER A 379 -4.22 20.14 1.12
N ASN A 380 -3.17 19.67 0.43
CA ASN A 380 -2.80 20.13 -0.91
C ASN A 380 -3.60 19.46 -2.04
N LEU A 381 -4.69 18.73 -1.72
CA LEU A 381 -5.54 18.07 -2.71
C LEU A 381 -6.56 19.05 -3.31
N ASP A 382 -6.83 18.92 -4.62
CA ASP A 382 -7.94 19.58 -5.29
C ASP A 382 -8.99 18.53 -5.72
N PRO A 383 -10.30 18.69 -5.38
CA PRO A 383 -11.34 17.76 -5.81
C PRO A 383 -11.45 17.55 -7.31
N SER A 384 -11.02 18.53 -8.13
CA SER A 384 -11.05 18.45 -9.59
C SER A 384 -9.90 17.62 -10.17
N ASP A 385 -8.80 17.45 -9.44
CA ASP A 385 -7.66 16.64 -9.87
C ASP A 385 -8.05 15.17 -10.03
N VAL A 386 -9.05 14.71 -9.26
CA VAL A 386 -9.60 13.34 -9.24
C VAL A 386 -10.09 12.85 -10.61
N ARG A 387 -10.52 13.77 -11.47
CA ARG A 387 -11.10 13.47 -12.79
C ARG A 387 -10.31 14.07 -13.95
N SER A 388 -9.30 14.89 -13.64
CA SER A 388 -8.53 15.67 -14.61
C SER A 388 -7.65 14.82 -15.55
N MET A 389 -7.31 13.60 -15.15
CA MET A 389 -6.47 12.65 -15.91
C MET A 389 -7.16 12.09 -17.18
N CYS A 390 -8.49 12.26 -17.29
CA CYS A 390 -9.32 11.79 -18.40
C CYS A 390 -9.19 12.64 -19.69
N CYS A 391 -9.04 13.97 -19.56
CA CYS A 391 -9.45 14.86 -20.65
C CYS A 391 -8.43 15.86 -21.20
N ARG A 392 -7.28 16.16 -20.57
CA ARG A 392 -6.45 17.26 -21.12
C ARG A 392 -5.02 17.48 -20.63
N LEU A 393 -4.53 16.72 -19.66
CA LEU A 393 -3.21 17.01 -19.10
C LEU A 393 -2.13 16.16 -19.77
N GLN A 394 -1.33 16.81 -20.64
CA GLN A 394 0.07 16.39 -20.78
C GLN A 394 0.72 16.68 -19.43
N LEU A 395 0.96 15.63 -18.66
CA LEU A 395 1.55 15.74 -17.33
C LEU A 395 3.00 16.21 -17.49
N ASP A 396 3.36 17.31 -16.82
CA ASP A 396 4.75 17.74 -16.75
C ASP A 396 5.54 16.71 -15.95
N LYS A 397 6.46 16.02 -16.63
CA LYS A 397 7.26 14.94 -16.07
C LYS A 397 8.39 15.45 -15.16
N ARG A 398 8.63 16.76 -15.15
CA ARG A 398 9.61 17.45 -14.29
C ARG A 398 9.08 17.68 -12.88
N GLU A 399 7.77 17.56 -12.67
CA GLU A 399 7.15 17.69 -11.35
C GLU A 399 6.80 16.30 -10.80
N LEU A 400 7.19 16.05 -9.55
CA LEU A 400 6.72 14.87 -8.82
C LEU A 400 5.26 15.08 -8.42
N ARG A 401 4.35 14.55 -9.23
CA ARG A 401 2.91 14.66 -9.01
C ARG A 401 2.40 13.63 -8.02
N ASN A 402 1.31 13.98 -7.35
CA ASN A 402 0.61 13.05 -6.50
C ASN A 402 -0.22 12.09 -7.36
N ARG A 403 -0.14 10.79 -7.10
CA ARG A 403 -1.14 9.83 -7.57
C ARG A 403 -2.45 10.24 -6.91
N GLY A 404 -3.41 10.64 -7.73
CA GLY A 404 -4.75 10.93 -7.29
C GLY A 404 -5.39 9.71 -6.61
N GLY A 405 -6.17 9.96 -5.56
CA GLY A 405 -6.84 8.92 -4.81
C GLY A 405 -6.04 8.35 -3.62
N GLY A 406 -6.71 7.60 -2.75
CA GLY A 406 -6.14 7.09 -1.50
C GLY A 406 -5.28 5.84 -1.67
N LEU A 407 -4.92 5.19 -0.56
CA LEU A 407 -4.12 3.96 -0.59
C LEU A 407 -4.82 2.81 -1.35
N PHE A 408 -6.15 2.74 -1.31
CA PHE A 408 -6.94 1.69 -1.97
C PHE A 408 -7.93 2.20 -3.02
N GLY A 409 -7.93 3.50 -3.32
CA GLY A 409 -8.88 4.11 -4.24
C GLY A 409 -8.17 5.00 -5.22
N ALA A 410 -7.75 4.47 -6.37
CA ALA A 410 -7.13 5.26 -7.42
C ALA A 410 -8.17 6.11 -8.17
N ASP A 411 -7.75 7.30 -8.59
CA ASP A 411 -8.57 8.21 -9.39
C ASP A 411 -8.81 7.70 -10.83
N GLU A 412 -9.62 8.42 -11.60
CA GLU A 412 -10.05 8.00 -12.94
C GLU A 412 -8.86 7.86 -13.93
N PHE A 413 -8.76 6.73 -14.65
CA PHE A 413 -7.69 6.41 -15.61
C PHE A 413 -6.26 6.39 -15.05
N THR A 414 -6.10 6.37 -13.73
CA THR A 414 -4.81 6.23 -13.07
C THR A 414 -4.74 4.91 -12.29
N GLY A 415 -3.58 4.62 -11.72
CA GLY A 415 -3.31 3.37 -11.03
C GLY A 415 -1.82 3.20 -10.81
N SER A 416 -1.42 1.97 -10.50
CA SER A 416 -0.01 1.61 -10.40
C SER A 416 0.27 0.33 -11.18
N ILE A 417 1.36 0.33 -11.91
CA ILE A 417 1.82 -0.85 -12.65
C ILE A 417 2.45 -1.89 -11.72
N GLY A 418 2.92 -1.46 -10.56
CA GLY A 418 3.59 -2.30 -9.58
C GLY A 418 4.10 -1.49 -8.40
N VAL A 419 4.25 -2.17 -7.26
CA VAL A 419 4.81 -1.60 -6.03
C VAL A 419 6.07 -2.37 -5.66
N VAL A 420 7.12 -1.64 -5.29
CA VAL A 420 8.33 -2.18 -4.68
C VAL A 420 8.61 -1.48 -3.35
N THR A 421 8.69 -2.23 -2.26
CA THR A 421 8.89 -1.68 -0.91
C THR A 421 10.30 -1.94 -0.41
N ILE A 422 11.04 -0.86 -0.12
CA ILE A 422 12.41 -0.93 0.39
C ILE A 422 12.41 -1.31 1.88
N ASN A 423 13.32 -2.21 2.26
CA ASN A 423 13.53 -2.62 3.64
C ASN A 423 14.50 -1.67 4.36
N LEU A 424 13.96 -0.60 4.95
CA LEU A 424 14.77 0.39 5.66
C LEU A 424 15.49 -0.15 6.90
N PRO A 425 14.88 -1.01 7.76
CA PRO A 425 15.55 -1.56 8.93
C PRO A 425 16.91 -2.17 8.62
N ARG A 426 16.98 -2.92 7.51
CA ARG A 426 18.22 -3.54 7.04
C ARG A 426 19.28 -2.52 6.67
N ILE A 427 18.90 -1.47 5.93
CA ILE A 427 19.83 -0.39 5.57
C ILE A 427 20.36 0.25 6.86
N GLY A 428 19.49 0.58 7.81
CA GLY A 428 19.87 1.18 9.08
C GLY A 428 20.81 0.31 9.90
N PHE A 429 20.63 -1.02 9.87
CA PHE A 429 21.48 -1.97 10.61
C PHE A 429 22.89 -2.14 10.00
N VAL A 430 22.99 -2.19 8.67
CA VAL A 430 24.27 -2.50 8.02
C VAL A 430 25.13 -1.27 7.73
N ALA A 431 24.52 -0.08 7.66
CA ALA A 431 25.22 1.17 7.39
C ALA A 431 25.99 1.67 8.63
N LYS A 432 27.20 2.17 8.40
CA LYS A 432 28.08 2.73 9.45
C LYS A 432 28.09 4.25 9.47
N SER A 433 27.59 4.87 8.41
CA SER A 433 27.48 6.32 8.29
C SER A 433 26.20 6.69 7.54
N LYS A 434 25.84 7.97 7.63
CA LYS A 434 24.65 8.50 6.97
C LYS A 434 24.79 8.43 5.44
N GLU A 435 26.00 8.64 4.93
CA GLU A 435 26.33 8.50 3.50
C GLU A 435 26.12 7.06 3.03
N GLU A 436 26.46 6.06 3.85
CA GLU A 436 26.21 4.66 3.53
C GLU A 436 24.71 4.33 3.51
N VAL A 437 23.89 4.93 4.40
CA VAL A 437 22.42 4.77 4.36
C VAL A 437 21.88 5.24 3.02
N PHE A 438 22.20 6.48 2.62
CA PHE A 438 21.68 7.04 1.37
C PHE A 438 22.23 6.34 0.13
N SER A 439 23.49 5.90 0.15
CA SER A 439 24.09 5.13 -0.95
C SER A 439 23.41 3.77 -1.14
N GLN A 440 23.09 3.07 -0.05
CA GLN A 440 22.36 1.80 -0.13
C GLN A 440 20.91 2.01 -0.56
N LEU A 441 20.25 3.02 -0.03
CA LEU A 441 18.90 3.40 -0.44
C LEU A 441 18.85 3.72 -1.94
N ASP A 442 19.79 4.52 -2.45
CA ASP A 442 19.92 4.84 -3.88
C ASP A 442 20.05 3.56 -4.72
N LYS A 443 20.97 2.66 -4.34
CA LYS A 443 21.19 1.40 -5.04
C LYS A 443 19.92 0.56 -5.12
N LEU A 444 19.19 0.42 -4.01
CA LEU A 444 17.97 -0.38 -3.98
C LEU A 444 16.82 0.31 -4.74
N MET A 445 16.72 1.63 -4.68
CA MET A 445 15.75 2.39 -5.47
C MET A 445 16.01 2.27 -6.98
N ASN A 446 17.28 2.25 -7.41
CA ASN A 446 17.63 2.02 -8.82
C ASN A 446 17.21 0.63 -9.30
N LEU A 447 17.41 -0.42 -8.48
CA LEU A 447 16.93 -1.77 -8.79
C LEU A 447 15.40 -1.85 -8.80
N ALA A 448 14.73 -1.16 -7.86
CA ALA A 448 13.28 -1.06 -7.83
C ALA A 448 12.74 -0.42 -9.12
N LYS A 449 13.32 0.73 -9.53
CA LYS A 449 13.03 1.39 -10.81
C LYS A 449 13.14 0.42 -11.98
N GLU A 450 14.27 -0.29 -12.10
CA GLU A 450 14.50 -1.24 -13.19
C GLU A 450 13.42 -2.34 -13.22
N SER A 451 13.07 -2.91 -12.06
CA SER A 451 12.03 -3.93 -11.97
C SER A 451 10.65 -3.42 -12.42
N LEU A 452 10.31 -2.17 -12.09
CA LEU A 452 9.04 -1.54 -12.44
C LEU A 452 8.97 -1.22 -13.93
N GLU A 453 10.06 -0.73 -14.51
CA GLU A 453 10.15 -0.44 -15.95
C GLU A 453 10.07 -1.72 -16.79
N ILE A 454 10.72 -2.81 -16.35
CA ILE A 454 10.60 -4.13 -16.98
C ILE A 454 9.14 -4.61 -16.94
N LYS A 455 8.49 -4.52 -15.77
CA LYS A 455 7.08 -4.92 -15.62
C LYS A 455 6.19 -4.08 -16.55
N ARG A 456 6.35 -2.76 -16.55
CA ARG A 456 5.58 -1.85 -17.42
C ARG A 456 5.69 -2.21 -18.89
N LYS A 457 6.91 -2.35 -19.41
CA LYS A 457 7.13 -2.70 -20.82
C LYS A 457 6.50 -4.04 -21.18
N LEU A 458 6.59 -5.02 -20.28
CA LEU A 458 6.01 -6.34 -20.50
C LEU A 458 4.48 -6.29 -20.51
N ILE A 459 3.86 -5.68 -19.49
CA ILE A 459 2.39 -5.58 -19.42
C ILE A 459 1.82 -4.79 -20.59
N ASP A 460 2.45 -3.68 -20.99
CA ASP A 460 2.04 -2.91 -22.17
C ASP A 460 2.10 -3.76 -23.45
N THR A 461 3.18 -4.52 -23.63
CA THR A 461 3.34 -5.44 -24.77
C THR A 461 2.24 -6.52 -24.78
N LEU A 462 1.96 -7.13 -23.63
CA LEU A 462 0.93 -8.16 -23.51
C LEU A 462 -0.48 -7.61 -23.69
N MET A 463 -0.73 -6.37 -23.24
CA MET A 463 -1.98 -5.66 -23.49
C MET A 463 -2.15 -5.40 -24.98
N ALA A 464 -1.10 -4.96 -25.68
CA ALA A 464 -1.11 -4.80 -27.14
C ALA A 464 -1.40 -6.12 -27.87
N GLN A 465 -0.82 -7.24 -27.42
CA GLN A 465 -1.04 -8.59 -27.94
C GLN A 465 -2.43 -9.17 -27.61
N GLY A 466 -3.18 -8.54 -26.69
CA GLY A 466 -4.56 -8.91 -26.37
C GLY A 466 -4.73 -9.85 -25.18
N LEU A 467 -3.71 -9.98 -24.32
CA LEU A 467 -3.83 -10.73 -23.06
C LEU A 467 -4.76 -10.03 -22.06
N PHE A 468 -4.82 -8.69 -22.10
CA PHE A 468 -5.69 -7.85 -21.28
C PHE A 468 -6.76 -7.15 -22.14
N PRO A 469 -7.72 -7.89 -22.71
CA PRO A 469 -8.64 -7.37 -23.70
C PRO A 469 -9.55 -6.24 -23.17
N TYR A 470 -9.95 -6.29 -21.89
CA TYR A 470 -10.79 -5.24 -21.32
C TYR A 470 -9.97 -4.01 -20.91
N SER A 471 -8.81 -4.20 -20.27
CA SER A 471 -7.91 -3.10 -19.93
C SER A 471 -7.47 -2.34 -21.18
N LYS A 472 -7.13 -3.05 -22.26
CA LYS A 472 -6.83 -2.43 -23.57
C LYS A 472 -7.98 -1.56 -24.07
N ARG A 473 -9.22 -1.99 -23.85
CA ARG A 473 -10.43 -1.30 -24.33
C ARG A 473 -10.77 -0.06 -23.49
N PHE A 474 -10.63 -0.15 -22.18
CA PHE A 474 -11.08 0.89 -21.26
C PHE A 474 -9.93 1.85 -20.87
N LEU A 475 -8.71 1.38 -20.63
CA LEU A 475 -7.56 2.26 -20.33
C LEU A 475 -6.86 2.80 -21.59
N LYS A 476 -6.90 2.04 -22.70
CA LYS A 476 -6.14 2.28 -23.96
C LYS A 476 -4.62 2.16 -23.83
N ASN A 477 -4.02 2.83 -22.84
CA ASN A 477 -2.58 2.81 -22.56
C ASN A 477 -2.31 2.88 -21.04
N LEU A 478 -1.03 2.90 -20.66
CA LEU A 478 -0.57 2.96 -19.27
C LEU A 478 0.13 4.29 -18.92
N ASP A 479 -0.06 5.34 -19.73
CA ASP A 479 0.68 6.61 -19.62
C ASP A 479 0.43 7.31 -18.27
N ASN A 480 -0.77 7.14 -17.73
CA ASN A 480 -1.22 7.71 -16.46
C ASN A 480 -1.00 6.77 -15.26
N HIS A 481 -0.45 5.56 -15.46
CA HIS A 481 -0.18 4.64 -14.37
C HIS A 481 1.20 4.90 -13.77
N PHE A 482 1.28 4.90 -12.45
CA PHE A 482 2.52 5.14 -11.71
C PHE A 482 3.36 3.87 -11.55
N SER A 483 4.67 4.04 -11.49
CA SER A 483 5.64 3.06 -10.98
C SER A 483 5.91 3.40 -9.51
N THR A 484 5.46 2.55 -8.59
CA THR A 484 5.40 2.91 -7.16
C THR A 484 6.57 2.32 -6.39
N ILE A 485 7.32 3.18 -5.70
CA ILE A 485 8.34 2.77 -4.73
C ILE A 485 7.84 3.18 -3.34
N GLY A 486 7.74 2.20 -2.45
CA GLY A 486 7.37 2.41 -1.06
C GLY A 486 8.51 2.06 -0.11
N LEU A 487 8.26 2.25 1.17
CA LEU A 487 9.17 1.89 2.25
C LEU A 487 8.43 1.19 3.39
N ASN A 488 9.16 0.47 4.22
CA ASN A 488 8.65 -0.11 5.45
C ASN A 488 9.71 -0.07 6.57
N GLY A 489 9.27 0.03 7.82
CA GLY A 489 10.14 -0.06 9.00
C GLY A 489 11.02 1.16 9.24
N MET A 490 10.52 2.38 9.00
CA MET A 490 11.30 3.59 9.30
C MET A 490 11.68 3.68 10.77
N ASN A 491 10.76 3.32 11.68
CA ASN A 491 11.05 3.29 13.11
C ASN A 491 12.25 2.39 13.43
N GLU A 492 12.23 1.14 12.94
CA GLU A 492 13.32 0.22 13.20
C GLU A 492 14.60 0.61 12.44
N CYS A 493 14.51 1.32 11.31
CA CYS A 493 15.67 1.94 10.67
C CYS A 493 16.33 2.98 11.60
N CYS A 494 15.54 3.87 12.20
CA CYS A 494 16.04 4.85 13.18
C CYS A 494 16.67 4.14 14.39
N LEU A 495 16.03 3.11 14.92
CA LEU A 495 16.56 2.36 16.08
C LEU A 495 17.90 1.69 15.76
N ASN A 496 18.00 1.02 14.62
CA ASN A 496 19.22 0.31 14.22
C ASN A 496 20.38 1.26 13.88
N PHE A 497 20.10 2.43 13.28
CA PHE A 497 21.15 3.35 12.82
C PHE A 497 21.50 4.44 13.86
N LEU A 498 20.48 5.09 14.43
CA LEU A 498 20.65 6.22 15.34
C LEU A 498 20.65 5.81 16.82
N GLY A 499 20.17 4.60 17.13
CA GLY A 499 19.78 4.24 18.50
C GLY A 499 18.65 5.15 19.02
N ALA A 500 17.76 5.59 18.13
CA ALA A 500 16.66 6.52 18.39
C ALA A 500 15.36 6.00 17.77
N SER A 501 14.24 6.16 18.45
CA SER A 501 12.94 5.88 17.85
C SER A 501 12.50 7.03 16.93
N ILE A 502 11.55 6.76 16.02
CA ILE A 502 11.04 7.80 15.09
C ILE A 502 10.29 8.92 15.82
N ASP A 503 9.72 8.66 17.00
CA ASP A 503 9.00 9.67 17.79
C ASP A 503 9.91 10.73 18.42
N GLU A 504 11.21 10.43 18.56
CA GLU A 504 12.21 11.41 18.98
C GLU A 504 12.51 12.40 17.84
N SER A 505 12.79 13.68 18.17
CA SER A 505 13.07 14.72 17.16
C SER A 505 14.14 14.29 16.13
N ARG A 506 15.24 13.68 16.59
CA ARG A 506 16.30 13.20 15.70
C ARG A 506 15.86 12.06 14.77
N GLY A 507 14.95 11.20 15.23
CA GLY A 507 14.39 10.11 14.43
C GLY A 507 13.40 10.65 13.39
N LYS A 508 12.53 11.58 13.79
CA LYS A 508 11.61 12.26 12.88
C LYS A 508 12.35 13.05 11.79
N GLU A 509 13.35 13.85 12.16
CA GLU A 509 14.17 14.61 11.22
C GLU A 509 14.85 13.68 10.20
N PHE A 510 15.42 12.56 10.67
CA PHE A 510 16.03 11.57 9.78
C PHE A 510 15.03 10.91 8.84
N ALA A 511 13.82 10.61 9.31
CA ALA A 511 12.74 10.10 8.46
C ALA A 511 12.33 11.12 7.38
N GLU A 512 12.22 12.41 7.74
CA GLU A 512 11.94 13.49 6.78
C GLU A 512 13.05 13.60 5.71
N GLU A 513 14.32 13.45 6.10
CA GLU A 513 15.44 13.43 5.15
C GLU A 513 15.41 12.24 4.20
N ILE A 514 15.09 11.04 4.69
CA ILE A 514 14.93 9.85 3.83
C ILE A 514 13.78 10.06 2.83
N LEU A 515 12.62 10.54 3.29
CA LEU A 515 11.48 10.80 2.41
C LEU A 515 11.83 11.84 1.34
N GLU A 516 12.53 12.91 1.70
CA GLU A 516 12.96 13.94 0.74
C GLU A 516 13.96 13.39 -0.28
N PHE A 517 14.92 12.58 0.17
CA PHE A 517 15.84 11.89 -0.72
C PHE A 517 15.09 10.98 -1.72
N MET A 518 14.14 10.18 -1.23
CA MET A 518 13.35 9.31 -2.08
C MET A 518 12.52 10.10 -3.09
N ARG A 519 11.87 11.20 -2.68
CA ARG A 519 11.13 12.09 -3.59
C ARG A 519 12.01 12.64 -4.71
N LYS A 520 13.22 13.11 -4.37
CA LYS A 520 14.17 13.59 -5.36
C LYS A 520 14.54 12.50 -6.37
N LYS A 521 14.87 11.30 -5.90
CA LYS A 521 15.18 10.16 -6.77
C LYS A 521 14.04 9.78 -7.70
N LEU A 522 12.81 9.78 -7.20
CA LEU A 522 11.63 9.51 -8.02
C LEU A 522 11.46 10.57 -9.12
N SER A 523 11.69 11.85 -8.80
CA SER A 523 11.69 12.92 -9.79
C SER A 523 12.73 12.68 -10.88
N ASP A 524 13.97 12.34 -10.49
CA ASP A 524 15.05 12.01 -11.43
C ASP A 524 14.63 10.83 -12.35
N TYR A 525 13.97 9.82 -11.81
CA TYR A 525 13.49 8.67 -12.58
C TYR A 525 12.38 9.03 -13.57
N GLN A 526 11.46 9.95 -13.21
CA GLN A 526 10.43 10.41 -14.14
C GLN A 526 11.05 11.13 -15.34
N GLU A 527 12.06 11.97 -15.10
CA GLU A 527 12.78 12.67 -16.17
C GLU A 527 13.57 11.68 -17.06
N GLU A 528 14.25 10.71 -16.46
CA GLU A 528 15.07 9.72 -17.15
C GLU A 528 14.23 8.78 -18.03
N THR A 529 13.15 8.23 -17.47
CA THR A 529 12.35 7.17 -18.12
C THR A 529 11.18 7.72 -18.93
N GLY A 530 10.73 8.94 -18.61
CA GLY A 530 9.49 9.49 -19.12
C GLY A 530 8.22 8.85 -18.54
N ASN A 531 8.32 8.01 -17.49
CA ASN A 531 7.18 7.39 -16.83
C ASN A 531 6.89 8.05 -15.47
N LEU A 532 5.66 7.94 -14.98
CA LEU A 532 5.28 8.49 -13.68
C LEU A 532 5.78 7.61 -12.53
N PHE A 533 6.30 8.23 -11.47
CA PHE A 533 6.77 7.57 -10.25
C PHE A 533 6.16 8.24 -9.03
N ASN A 534 5.85 7.46 -8.00
CA ASN A 534 5.32 7.99 -6.74
C ASN A 534 5.87 7.26 -5.51
N LEU A 535 5.80 7.97 -4.38
CA LEU A 535 6.22 7.47 -3.07
C LEU A 535 5.00 7.01 -2.27
N GLU A 536 4.94 5.74 -1.87
CA GLU A 536 3.79 5.17 -1.15
C GLU A 536 4.14 4.73 0.29
N ALA A 537 3.23 5.05 1.21
CA ALA A 537 3.24 4.54 2.57
C ALA A 537 2.69 3.11 2.55
N THR A 538 3.56 2.14 2.22
CA THR A 538 3.15 0.74 2.01
C THR A 538 2.38 0.19 3.22
N PRO A 539 1.16 -0.35 3.06
CA PRO A 539 0.43 -1.02 4.14
C PRO A 539 1.10 -2.33 4.59
N ALA A 540 2.01 -2.87 3.76
CA ALA A 540 2.96 -3.92 4.11
C ALA A 540 2.34 -5.15 4.82
N GLU A 541 1.14 -5.58 4.37
CA GLU A 541 0.39 -6.70 4.96
C GLU A 541 1.25 -7.96 5.16
N GLY A 542 1.75 -8.52 4.05
CA GLY A 542 2.72 -9.62 4.07
C GLY A 542 4.17 -9.14 4.18
N ALA A 543 4.49 -7.98 3.60
CA ALA A 543 5.86 -7.49 3.50
C ALA A 543 6.49 -7.21 4.88
N SER A 544 5.74 -6.65 5.83
CA SER A 544 6.23 -6.35 7.18
C SER A 544 6.78 -7.60 7.87
N TYR A 545 5.97 -8.65 7.95
CA TYR A 545 6.36 -9.92 8.58
C TYR A 545 7.45 -10.65 7.78
N ARG A 546 7.30 -10.73 6.45
CA ARG A 546 8.27 -11.43 5.58
C ARG A 546 9.68 -10.84 5.66
N LEU A 547 9.78 -9.52 5.62
CA LEU A 547 11.07 -8.83 5.71
C LEU A 547 11.69 -9.05 7.09
N ALA A 548 10.90 -8.94 8.15
CA ALA A 548 11.36 -9.18 9.51
C ALA A 548 11.91 -10.60 9.71
N LEU A 549 11.22 -11.63 9.23
CA LEU A 549 11.71 -13.01 9.28
C LEU A 549 13.03 -13.19 8.52
N LYS A 550 13.15 -12.59 7.32
CA LYS A 550 14.35 -12.70 6.50
C LYS A 550 15.56 -12.03 7.14
N ASP A 551 15.34 -10.92 7.82
CA ASP A 551 16.40 -10.24 8.56
C ASP A 551 16.81 -11.01 9.81
N GLN A 552 15.86 -11.56 10.55
CA GLN A 552 16.14 -12.40 11.71
C GLN A 552 17.04 -13.60 11.35
N GLU A 553 16.82 -14.22 10.19
CA GLU A 553 17.64 -15.33 9.68
C GLU A 553 19.08 -14.92 9.35
N ARG A 554 19.31 -13.68 8.89
CA ARG A 554 20.57 -13.25 8.23
C ARG A 554 21.41 -12.28 9.05
N PHE A 555 20.77 -11.49 9.91
CA PHE A 555 21.38 -10.38 10.63
C PHE A 555 21.12 -10.52 12.13
N PRO A 556 21.87 -11.41 12.82
CA PRO A 556 21.74 -11.56 14.26
C PRO A 556 21.96 -10.22 14.97
N GLY A 557 21.01 -9.82 15.82
CA GLY A 557 21.07 -8.57 16.58
C GLY A 557 20.39 -7.38 15.90
N ILE A 558 19.77 -7.55 14.73
CA ILE A 558 18.91 -6.50 14.17
C ILE A 558 17.74 -6.19 15.12
N ILE A 559 17.47 -4.92 15.36
CA ILE A 559 16.35 -4.46 16.16
C ILE A 559 15.08 -4.52 15.31
N GLN A 560 14.04 -5.13 15.85
CA GLN A 560 12.74 -5.36 15.22
C GLN A 560 11.64 -5.20 16.25
N SER A 561 10.45 -4.81 15.80
CA SER A 561 9.24 -4.78 16.65
C SER A 561 8.64 -6.17 16.79
N GLY A 562 7.72 -6.36 17.74
CA GLY A 562 7.15 -7.65 18.07
C GLY A 562 7.84 -8.33 19.24
N ASP A 563 7.12 -8.66 20.30
CA ASP A 563 7.66 -9.47 21.41
C ASP A 563 7.72 -10.95 21.03
N ASP A 564 6.58 -11.49 20.58
CA ASP A 564 6.41 -12.90 20.22
C ASP A 564 6.86 -13.17 18.77
N GLU A 565 6.18 -12.54 17.81
CA GLU A 565 6.43 -12.70 16.37
C GLU A 565 6.95 -11.37 15.81
N LYS A 566 8.15 -11.39 15.22
CA LYS A 566 8.81 -10.16 14.77
C LYS A 566 8.12 -9.55 13.55
N PHE A 567 7.95 -8.23 13.56
CA PHE A 567 7.42 -7.46 12.44
C PHE A 567 8.13 -6.11 12.33
N TYR A 568 7.87 -5.39 11.24
CA TYR A 568 8.34 -4.02 11.04
C TYR A 568 7.18 -3.03 10.98
N THR A 569 7.36 -1.88 11.61
CA THR A 569 6.33 -0.84 11.67
C THR A 569 6.01 -0.33 10.27
N ASN A 570 4.73 -0.16 9.98
CA ASN A 570 4.27 0.21 8.65
C ASN A 570 4.83 1.57 8.22
N SER A 571 5.52 1.61 7.08
CA SER A 571 6.00 2.85 6.47
C SER A 571 6.77 3.77 7.45
N THR A 572 6.24 4.97 7.71
CA THR A 572 6.71 5.96 8.70
C THR A 572 5.73 6.16 9.85
N HIS A 573 4.87 5.17 10.13
CA HIS A 573 3.99 5.21 11.29
C HIS A 573 4.81 5.22 12.59
N LEU A 574 4.18 5.72 13.66
CA LEU A 574 4.73 5.63 15.01
C LEU A 574 4.79 4.16 15.44
N PRO A 575 5.67 3.79 16.39
CA PRO A 575 5.61 2.50 17.06
C PRO A 575 4.20 2.24 17.59
N VAL A 576 3.73 1.00 17.46
CA VAL A 576 2.32 0.68 17.77
C VAL A 576 1.97 0.86 19.24
N ASP A 577 2.96 0.83 20.12
CA ASP A 577 2.86 0.94 21.57
C ASP A 577 3.21 2.35 22.11
N TYR A 578 3.38 3.34 21.23
CA TYR A 578 3.96 4.65 21.59
C TYR A 578 3.06 5.54 22.45
N THR A 579 1.84 5.84 22.00
CA THR A 579 0.96 6.82 22.67
C THR A 579 -0.51 6.46 22.53
N LYS A 580 -1.29 6.91 23.52
CA LYS A 580 -2.76 6.86 23.52
C LYS A 580 -3.39 8.19 23.08
N ASP A 581 -2.62 9.26 22.94
CA ASP A 581 -3.12 10.57 22.51
C ASP A 581 -3.12 10.66 20.98
N ILE A 582 -4.32 10.64 20.38
CA ILE A 582 -4.48 10.75 18.93
C ILE A 582 -3.93 12.07 18.37
N PHE A 583 -4.03 13.18 19.12
CA PHE A 583 -3.56 14.48 18.64
C PHE A 583 -2.04 14.57 18.66
N GLN A 584 -1.39 13.96 19.65
CA GLN A 584 0.07 13.81 19.64
C GLN A 584 0.52 13.00 18.42
N ALA A 585 -0.18 11.91 18.10
CA ALA A 585 0.11 11.10 16.92
C ALA A 585 -0.11 11.86 15.61
N LEU A 586 -1.22 12.61 15.50
CA LEU A 586 -1.54 13.45 14.35
C LEU A 586 -0.48 14.56 14.14
N GLU A 587 -0.10 15.28 15.20
CA GLU A 587 0.94 16.32 15.16
C GLU A 587 2.29 15.78 14.70
N HIS A 588 2.65 14.57 15.16
CA HIS A 588 3.85 13.89 14.70
C HIS A 588 3.75 13.52 13.22
N GLN A 589 2.64 12.90 12.81
CA GLN A 589 2.47 12.30 11.49
C GLN A 589 2.19 13.32 10.37
N ASP A 590 1.64 14.51 10.67
CA ASP A 590 1.20 15.49 9.66
C ASP A 590 2.28 15.81 8.61
N SER A 591 3.50 16.15 9.05
CA SER A 591 4.61 16.49 8.14
C SER A 591 5.19 15.29 7.38
N LEU A 592 5.09 14.07 7.94
CA LEU A 592 5.59 12.85 7.29
C LEU A 592 4.61 12.38 6.22
N GLN A 593 3.31 12.33 6.56
CA GLN A 593 2.28 11.81 5.67
C GLN A 593 2.08 12.72 4.44
N THR A 594 2.26 14.03 4.58
CA THR A 594 2.20 14.99 3.45
C THR A 594 3.38 14.86 2.47
N LYS A 595 4.46 14.14 2.84
CA LYS A 595 5.59 13.88 1.95
C LYS A 595 5.36 12.69 1.01
N TYR A 596 4.35 11.86 1.23
CA TYR A 596 3.99 10.82 0.27
C TYR A 596 3.29 11.44 -0.93
N THR A 597 3.72 11.04 -2.14
CA THR A 597 3.09 11.44 -3.40
C THR A 597 2.24 10.32 -4.00
N GLY A 598 2.09 9.21 -3.29
CA GLY A 598 1.24 8.08 -3.62
C GLY A 598 0.17 7.86 -2.58
N GLY A 599 -0.15 6.59 -2.32
CA GLY A 599 -1.07 6.22 -1.26
C GLY A 599 -0.49 6.51 0.12
N THR A 600 -1.24 7.24 0.95
CA THR A 600 -0.92 7.46 2.37
C THR A 600 -2.20 7.50 3.17
N VAL A 601 -2.15 7.14 4.45
CA VAL A 601 -3.30 7.22 5.36
C VAL A 601 -2.82 7.24 6.81
N PHE A 602 -3.43 8.13 7.60
CA PHE A 602 -3.37 8.07 9.06
C PHE A 602 -4.55 7.24 9.60
N HIS A 603 -4.26 6.22 10.39
CA HIS A 603 -5.28 5.41 11.04
C HIS A 603 -5.44 5.82 12.50
N GLY A 604 -6.58 6.38 12.87
CA GLY A 604 -6.98 6.56 14.27
C GLY A 604 -7.50 5.24 14.83
N PHE A 605 -6.60 4.34 15.24
CA PHE A 605 -6.97 3.07 15.88
C PHE A 605 -7.55 3.30 17.27
N LEU A 606 -8.81 2.95 17.48
CA LEU A 606 -9.57 3.09 18.72
C LEU A 606 -9.94 1.69 19.24
N GLY A 607 -10.04 1.54 20.56
CA GLY A 607 -10.34 0.25 21.18
C GLY A 607 -11.79 -0.16 21.19
N GLU A 608 -12.69 0.79 21.30
CA GLU A 608 -14.12 0.54 21.29
C GLU A 608 -14.85 1.58 20.46
N ASP A 609 -16.14 1.33 20.26
CA ASP A 609 -17.02 2.22 19.54
C ASP A 609 -17.07 3.60 20.18
N ILE A 610 -17.23 4.61 19.33
CA ILE A 610 -17.61 5.93 19.81
C ILE A 610 -19.13 5.90 20.11
N LYS A 611 -19.52 6.07 21.37
CA LYS A 611 -20.93 5.95 21.77
C LYS A 611 -21.85 7.00 21.13
N ASP A 612 -21.36 8.22 20.96
CA ASP A 612 -22.09 9.31 20.30
C ASP A 612 -21.48 9.63 18.95
N TRP A 613 -22.30 9.62 17.90
CA TRP A 613 -21.89 9.98 16.56
C TRP A 613 -21.38 11.43 16.48
N LYS A 614 -21.83 12.32 17.37
CA LYS A 614 -21.33 13.70 17.43
C LYS A 614 -19.86 13.76 17.84
N THR A 615 -19.40 12.85 18.69
CA THR A 615 -17.99 12.77 19.06
C THR A 615 -17.14 12.34 17.88
N ALA A 616 -17.61 11.37 17.10
CA ALA A 616 -16.95 10.96 15.85
C ALA A 616 -16.90 12.13 14.84
N GLN A 617 -18.02 12.84 14.69
CA GLN A 617 -18.12 14.04 13.86
C GLN A 617 -17.12 15.12 14.29
N ALA A 618 -17.09 15.46 15.58
CA ALA A 618 -16.22 16.49 16.14
C ALA A 618 -14.74 16.14 15.91
N LEU A 619 -14.37 14.86 16.10
CA LEU A 619 -13.01 14.39 15.83
C LEU A 619 -12.65 14.52 14.35
N VAL A 620 -13.49 14.03 13.44
CA VAL A 620 -13.25 14.13 11.99
C VAL A 620 -13.15 15.59 11.55
N LYS A 621 -14.03 16.46 12.04
CA LYS A 621 -13.99 17.90 11.80
C LYS A 621 -12.68 18.51 12.30
N LYS A 622 -12.28 18.20 13.54
CA LYS A 622 -11.04 18.71 14.12
C LYS A 622 -9.81 18.24 13.33
N VAL A 623 -9.78 16.99 12.87
CA VAL A 623 -8.70 16.48 12.01
C VAL A 623 -8.65 17.24 10.68
N ALA A 624 -9.79 17.35 9.99
CA ALA A 624 -9.87 17.95 8.66
C ALA A 624 -9.45 19.43 8.63
N TYR A 625 -9.78 20.20 9.69
CA TYR A 625 -9.49 21.64 9.76
C TYR A 625 -8.10 21.97 10.32
N ASN A 626 -7.50 21.13 11.18
CA ASN A 626 -6.25 21.46 11.87
C ASN A 626 -5.00 20.79 11.29
N PHE A 627 -5.16 19.74 10.48
CA PHE A 627 -4.06 18.96 9.93
C PHE A 627 -4.09 18.95 8.40
N HIS A 628 -2.93 18.79 7.77
CA HIS A 628 -2.75 18.78 6.32
C HIS A 628 -2.77 17.36 5.74
N LEU A 629 -2.88 16.34 6.60
CA LEU A 629 -3.07 14.94 6.24
C LEU A 629 -4.12 14.77 5.13
N PRO A 630 -3.77 14.11 4.01
CA PRO A 630 -4.68 13.97 2.87
C PRO A 630 -5.76 12.91 3.11
N TYR A 631 -5.44 11.84 3.84
CA TYR A 631 -6.36 10.74 4.12
C TYR A 631 -6.25 10.28 5.57
N PHE A 632 -7.40 10.03 6.19
CA PHE A 632 -7.44 9.45 7.52
C PHE A 632 -8.69 8.60 7.74
N THR A 633 -8.61 7.70 8.71
CA THR A 633 -9.73 6.85 9.14
C THR A 633 -9.87 6.89 10.65
N ILE A 634 -11.09 6.72 11.15
CA ILE A 634 -11.39 6.47 12.57
C ILE A 634 -11.73 4.99 12.68
N THR A 635 -11.05 4.24 13.55
CA THR A 635 -11.08 2.77 13.52
C THR A 635 -11.37 2.18 14.89
N PRO A 636 -12.64 2.04 15.30
CA PRO A 636 -13.02 1.21 16.43
C PRO A 636 -12.78 -0.28 16.15
N THR A 637 -12.55 -1.03 17.22
CA THR A 637 -12.58 -2.49 17.27
C THR A 637 -13.95 -2.96 17.78
N PHE A 638 -14.51 -3.98 17.13
CA PHE A 638 -15.79 -4.59 17.52
C PHE A 638 -15.76 -6.09 17.29
N SER A 639 -16.68 -6.81 17.93
CA SER A 639 -16.77 -8.26 17.84
C SER A 639 -18.15 -8.71 17.35
N ILE A 640 -18.22 -9.86 16.67
CA ILE A 640 -19.46 -10.46 16.19
C ILE A 640 -19.61 -11.85 16.79
N CYS A 641 -20.70 -12.06 17.53
CA CYS A 641 -21.16 -13.36 17.97
C CYS A 641 -22.24 -13.88 17.02
N GLN A 642 -22.20 -15.16 16.66
CA GLN A 642 -23.22 -15.76 15.78
C GLN A 642 -24.64 -15.73 16.37
N ASP A 643 -24.78 -15.81 17.69
CA ASP A 643 -26.09 -15.85 18.34
C ASP A 643 -26.58 -14.48 18.80
N HIS A 644 -25.66 -13.61 19.24
CA HIS A 644 -25.99 -12.32 19.86
C HIS A 644 -25.65 -11.11 18.99
N GLY A 645 -25.08 -11.33 17.80
CA GLY A 645 -24.70 -10.28 16.87
C GLY A 645 -23.53 -9.46 17.38
N ARG A 646 -23.59 -8.15 17.12
CA ARG A 646 -22.49 -7.22 17.31
C ARG A 646 -22.28 -6.83 18.77
N ILE A 647 -21.02 -6.81 19.20
CA ILE A 647 -20.54 -6.46 20.54
C ILE A 647 -19.44 -5.39 20.37
N SER A 648 -19.50 -4.30 21.14
CA SER A 648 -18.46 -3.26 21.13
C SER A 648 -17.16 -3.80 21.74
N GLY A 649 -16.01 -3.46 21.15
CA GLY A 649 -14.70 -3.82 21.65
C GLY A 649 -14.21 -5.22 21.26
N GLU A 650 -13.05 -5.59 21.80
CA GLU A 650 -12.33 -6.83 21.53
C GLU A 650 -12.79 -7.98 22.45
N HIS A 651 -13.59 -8.88 21.91
CA HIS A 651 -14.12 -10.05 22.60
C HIS A 651 -13.97 -11.29 21.73
N PHE A 652 -12.90 -12.06 21.92
CA PHE A 652 -12.73 -13.37 21.25
C PHE A 652 -13.73 -14.42 21.72
N ASN A 653 -14.31 -14.25 22.91
CA ASN A 653 -15.45 -15.02 23.39
C ASN A 653 -16.58 -14.07 23.75
N CYS A 654 -17.79 -14.37 23.29
CA CYS A 654 -18.98 -13.58 23.56
C CYS A 654 -19.21 -13.47 25.08
N PRO A 655 -19.40 -12.25 25.62
CA PRO A 655 -19.64 -12.06 27.05
C PRO A 655 -20.97 -12.66 27.51
N ASP A 656 -21.93 -12.84 26.60
CA ASP A 656 -23.28 -13.32 26.93
C ASP A 656 -23.41 -14.85 26.88
N CYS A 657 -22.83 -15.54 25.88
CA CYS A 657 -22.90 -17.01 25.75
C CYS A 657 -21.57 -17.76 25.94
N GLY A 658 -20.44 -17.07 25.99
CA GLY A 658 -19.10 -17.68 26.10
C GLY A 658 -18.61 -18.40 24.84
N LYS A 659 -19.36 -18.40 23.74
CA LYS A 659 -18.91 -18.96 22.45
C LYS A 659 -17.87 -18.06 21.78
N GLU A 660 -17.10 -18.64 20.87
CA GLU A 660 -16.13 -17.90 20.05
C GLU A 660 -16.82 -16.81 19.22
N SER A 661 -16.16 -15.65 19.13
CA SER A 661 -16.61 -14.46 18.41
C SER A 661 -15.53 -14.01 17.42
N GLU A 662 -15.96 -13.43 16.31
CA GLU A 662 -15.06 -12.81 15.33
C GLU A 662 -14.71 -11.40 15.80
N VAL A 663 -13.42 -11.07 15.95
CA VAL A 663 -12.99 -9.71 16.33
C VAL A 663 -12.65 -8.98 15.05
N TYR A 664 -13.36 -7.91 14.72
CA TYR A 664 -13.11 -7.08 13.55
C TYR A 664 -12.36 -5.81 13.93
N SER A 665 -11.25 -5.57 13.22
CA SER A 665 -10.51 -4.31 13.28
C SER A 665 -9.76 -4.08 11.98
N ARG A 666 -9.23 -2.86 11.82
CA ARG A 666 -8.32 -2.50 10.74
C ARG A 666 -6.89 -2.65 11.25
N VAL A 667 -6.12 -3.53 10.62
CA VAL A 667 -4.69 -3.66 10.96
C VAL A 667 -3.84 -2.79 10.03
N VAL A 668 -3.99 -2.98 8.71
CA VAL A 668 -3.17 -2.29 7.68
C VAL A 668 -3.95 -1.36 6.77
N GLY A 669 -5.29 -1.34 6.87
CA GLY A 669 -6.09 -0.41 6.10
C GLY A 669 -7.51 -0.84 5.73
N TYR A 670 -7.92 -2.10 5.89
CA TYR A 670 -9.32 -2.50 5.72
C TYR A 670 -9.78 -3.45 6.82
N TYR A 671 -11.10 -3.60 6.98
CA TYR A 671 -11.71 -4.41 8.03
C TYR A 671 -11.70 -5.89 7.67
N ARG A 672 -11.12 -6.70 8.57
CA ARG A 672 -11.17 -8.17 8.57
C ARG A 672 -11.20 -8.71 10.00
N PRO A 673 -11.67 -9.95 10.18
CA PRO A 673 -11.43 -10.68 11.42
C PRO A 673 -9.94 -10.69 11.75
N VAL A 674 -9.58 -10.31 12.98
CA VAL A 674 -8.21 -10.30 13.48
C VAL A 674 -7.58 -11.70 13.34
N GLN A 675 -8.41 -12.72 13.49
CA GLN A 675 -8.07 -14.13 13.30
C GLN A 675 -7.53 -14.47 11.90
N ASN A 676 -7.84 -13.68 10.87
CA ASN A 676 -7.46 -13.97 9.47
C ASN A 676 -6.10 -13.39 9.08
N TRP A 677 -5.54 -12.46 9.85
CA TRP A 677 -4.22 -11.88 9.53
C TRP A 677 -3.07 -12.86 9.77
N ASN A 678 -1.95 -12.62 9.09
CA ASN A 678 -0.71 -13.33 9.38
C ASN A 678 -0.21 -13.07 10.81
N LYS A 679 0.74 -13.90 11.25
CA LYS A 679 1.27 -13.88 12.61
C LYS A 679 1.88 -12.54 13.00
N GLY A 680 2.67 -11.91 12.13
CA GLY A 680 3.27 -10.61 12.40
C GLY A 680 2.21 -9.52 12.62
N LYS A 681 1.17 -9.50 11.78
CA LYS A 681 0.04 -8.56 11.91
C LYS A 681 -0.85 -8.82 13.12
N LYS A 682 -0.94 -10.07 13.58
CA LYS A 682 -1.56 -10.40 14.88
C LYS A 682 -0.72 -9.89 16.06
N SER A 683 0.61 -10.01 16.00
CA SER A 683 1.51 -9.44 17.02
C SER A 683 1.40 -7.91 17.04
N GLU A 684 1.41 -7.28 15.86
CA GLU A 684 1.22 -5.84 15.70
C GLU A 684 -0.09 -5.36 16.33
N PHE A 685 -1.19 -6.07 16.10
CA PHE A 685 -2.49 -5.75 16.71
C PHE A 685 -2.45 -5.91 18.24
N LYS A 686 -1.90 -7.02 18.74
CA LYS A 686 -1.82 -7.33 20.17
C LYS A 686 -1.00 -6.31 20.97
N GLU A 687 0.09 -5.82 20.38
CA GLU A 687 1.01 -4.86 21.03
C GLU A 687 0.54 -3.40 20.90
N ARG A 688 -0.50 -3.15 20.08
CA ARG A 688 -0.96 -1.81 19.78
C ARG A 688 -1.58 -1.15 21.00
N GLN A 689 -1.10 0.05 21.31
CA GLN A 689 -1.82 0.98 22.16
C GLN A 689 -2.84 1.75 21.33
N GLU A 690 -4.10 1.52 21.63
CA GLU A 690 -5.21 2.20 20.97
C GLU A 690 -5.38 3.62 21.51
N TYR A 691 -5.78 4.53 20.64
CA TYR A 691 -6.01 5.92 21.02
C TYR A 691 -7.28 6.05 21.86
N VAL A 692 -7.20 6.88 22.89
CA VAL A 692 -8.32 7.20 23.77
C VAL A 692 -8.91 8.53 23.34
N ILE A 693 -10.22 8.52 23.06
CA ILE A 693 -11.00 9.74 22.83
C ILE A 693 -11.71 10.05 24.14
N ASP A 694 -11.12 10.91 24.97
CA ASP A 694 -11.83 11.39 26.16
C ASP A 694 -13.04 12.22 25.72
N ALA A 695 -14.21 12.03 26.34
CA ALA A 695 -15.36 12.90 26.11
C ALA A 695 -15.03 14.39 26.36
N ALA A 696 -14.09 14.66 27.28
CA ALA A 696 -13.53 15.99 27.50
C ALA A 696 -12.70 16.53 26.31
N SER A 697 -12.08 15.65 25.51
CA SER A 697 -11.33 16.05 24.32
C SER A 697 -12.22 16.47 23.14
N GLY A 698 -13.51 16.08 23.18
CA GLY A 698 -14.56 16.51 22.25
C GLY A 698 -15.32 17.78 22.68
N GLU A 699 -15.16 18.22 23.93
CA GLU A 699 -15.79 19.42 24.51
C GLU A 699 -14.77 20.38 25.14
N ASN A 700 -13.51 20.38 24.68
CA ASN A 700 -12.56 21.40 25.10
C ASN A 700 -12.89 22.73 24.40
N HIS A 701 -13.96 23.39 24.83
CA HIS A 701 -14.20 24.77 24.50
C HIS A 701 -12.98 25.58 24.96
N PRO A 702 -12.48 26.51 24.13
CA PRO A 702 -11.36 27.32 24.55
C PRO A 702 -11.73 28.09 25.83
N SER A 703 -11.01 27.83 26.92
CA SER A 703 -11.19 28.51 28.19
C SER A 703 -10.39 29.81 28.22
N THR A 704 -9.24 29.81 27.51
CA THR A 704 -8.38 30.98 27.38
C THR A 704 -7.77 31.11 25.98
N PHE A 705 -7.24 32.30 25.65
CA PHE A 705 -6.51 32.52 24.41
C PHE A 705 -5.29 33.44 24.55
N THR A 706 -4.34 33.34 23.62
CA THR A 706 -3.26 34.30 23.40
C THR A 706 -3.35 34.84 21.97
N PHE A 707 -3.54 36.14 21.81
CA PHE A 707 -3.66 36.79 20.51
C PHE A 707 -2.41 37.62 20.17
N PHE A 708 -1.69 37.17 19.15
CA PHE A 708 -0.54 37.85 18.57
C PHE A 708 -0.98 38.83 17.48
N TYR A 709 -0.63 40.11 17.65
CA TYR A 709 -0.94 41.19 16.71
C TYR A 709 0.28 42.10 16.51
N THR A 710 0.22 42.96 15.50
CA THR A 710 1.11 44.13 15.37
C THR A 710 0.28 45.32 14.91
N ASP A 711 0.73 46.55 15.17
CA ASP A 711 0.01 47.75 14.74
C ASP A 711 0.00 47.92 13.20
N ASN A 712 0.97 47.31 12.52
CA ASN A 712 1.10 47.33 11.06
C ASN A 712 0.25 46.25 10.35
N CYS A 713 -0.49 45.43 11.09
CA CYS A 713 -1.24 44.31 10.56
C CYS A 713 -2.66 44.73 10.10
N PRO A 714 -2.96 44.75 8.78
CA PRO A 714 -4.26 45.23 8.27
C PRO A 714 -5.44 44.32 8.63
N ARG A 715 -5.18 43.06 8.98
CA ARG A 715 -6.22 42.07 9.35
C ARG A 715 -6.48 42.01 10.86
N CYS A 716 -5.55 42.52 11.67
CA CYS A 716 -5.61 42.41 13.12
C CYS A 716 -6.79 43.18 13.76
N PRO A 717 -7.24 44.35 13.27
CA PRO A 717 -8.40 45.04 13.82
C PRO A 717 -9.69 44.21 13.78
N ALA A 718 -10.00 43.57 12.64
CA ALA A 718 -11.21 42.77 12.48
C ALA A 718 -11.20 41.53 13.39
N VAL A 719 -10.05 40.88 13.51
CA VAL A 719 -9.85 39.73 14.41
C VAL A 719 -9.97 40.16 15.87
N LYS A 720 -9.32 41.28 16.24
CA LYS A 720 -9.38 41.87 17.60
C LYS A 720 -10.80 42.25 18.00
N GLU A 721 -11.62 42.72 17.08
CA GLU A 721 -13.03 43.06 17.32
C GLU A 721 -13.90 41.81 17.48
N ASN A 722 -13.67 40.78 16.69
CA ASN A 722 -14.35 39.50 16.86
C ASN A 722 -13.99 38.83 18.20
N ILE A 723 -12.72 38.88 18.61
CA ILE A 723 -12.24 38.33 19.90
C ILE A 723 -12.96 38.98 21.10
N LYS A 724 -13.29 40.28 21.03
CA LYS A 724 -14.03 40.95 22.11
C LYS A 724 -15.44 40.38 22.33
N ASN A 725 -16.02 39.76 21.31
CA ASN A 725 -17.32 39.12 21.38
C ASN A 725 -17.23 37.68 21.90
N LEU A 726 -16.02 37.17 22.15
CA LEU A 726 -15.81 35.86 22.76
C LEU A 726 -15.92 35.98 24.27
N ASN A 727 -16.71 35.10 24.89
CA ASN A 727 -16.82 35.02 26.34
C ASN A 727 -15.66 34.21 26.96
N ILE A 728 -14.43 34.48 26.52
CA ILE A 728 -13.22 33.70 26.79
C ILE A 728 -12.11 34.65 27.25
N LYS A 729 -11.38 34.30 28.31
CA LYS A 729 -10.33 35.18 28.86
C LYS A 729 -9.05 35.04 28.04
N GLY A 730 -8.41 36.12 27.63
CA GLY A 730 -7.14 36.01 26.91
C GLY A 730 -6.21 37.19 27.04
N ILE A 731 -4.98 36.98 26.57
CA ILE A 731 -3.90 37.96 26.58
C ILE A 731 -3.62 38.45 25.16
N TYR A 732 -3.27 39.73 25.04
CA TYR A 732 -2.95 40.39 23.78
C TYR A 732 -1.46 40.66 23.75
N VAL A 733 -0.77 40.05 22.79
CA VAL A 733 0.68 40.10 22.67
C VAL A 733 1.04 40.85 21.39
N ASP A 734 1.74 41.97 21.56
CA ASP A 734 2.34 42.67 20.42
C ASP A 734 3.59 41.89 19.99
N ALA A 735 3.54 41.30 18.79
CA ALA A 735 4.60 40.47 18.25
C ALA A 735 5.88 41.27 17.90
N GLU A 736 5.82 42.61 17.85
CA GLU A 736 7.01 43.45 17.65
C GLU A 736 7.75 43.74 18.98
N SER A 737 7.11 43.50 20.13
CA SER A 737 7.76 43.67 21.44
C SER A 737 8.77 42.57 21.77
N GLU A 738 9.81 42.88 22.55
CA GLU A 738 10.83 41.89 22.95
C GLU A 738 10.23 40.67 23.67
N MET A 739 9.25 40.89 24.56
CA MET A 739 8.50 39.82 25.21
C MET A 739 7.65 39.03 24.20
N GLY A 740 7.02 39.72 23.25
CA GLY A 740 6.20 39.10 22.21
C GLY A 740 7.00 38.25 21.23
N GLN A 741 8.22 38.66 20.87
CA GLN A 741 9.14 37.89 20.03
C GLN A 741 9.55 36.59 20.70
N ASN A 742 9.89 36.63 21.99
CA ASN A 742 10.23 35.42 22.76
C ASN A 742 9.05 34.45 22.84
N MET A 743 7.85 34.95 23.16
CA MET A 743 6.64 34.12 23.19
C MET A 743 6.25 33.57 21.82
N ALA A 744 6.41 34.38 20.76
CA ALA A 744 6.17 33.95 19.39
C ALA A 744 7.15 32.83 18.98
N GLN A 745 8.41 32.92 19.39
CA GLN A 745 9.40 31.88 19.13
C GLN A 745 9.06 30.56 19.85
N GLU A 746 8.71 30.62 21.13
CA GLU A 746 8.32 29.45 21.93
C GLU A 746 7.08 28.75 21.35
N LEU A 747 6.08 29.53 20.93
CA LEU A 747 4.83 29.02 20.36
C LEU A 747 4.89 28.80 18.84
N LYS A 748 6.04 29.01 18.21
CA LYS A 748 6.29 28.89 16.76
C LYS A 748 5.30 29.74 15.92
N ILE A 749 5.02 30.96 16.34
CA ILE A 749 4.17 31.93 15.64
C ILE A 749 5.00 32.62 14.56
N LYS A 750 4.59 32.44 13.29
CA LYS A 750 5.30 32.99 12.12
C LYS A 750 4.61 34.19 11.48
N THR A 751 3.35 34.44 11.82
CA THR A 751 2.50 35.45 11.18
C THR A 751 1.57 36.10 12.20
N VAL A 752 1.14 37.33 11.93
CA VAL A 752 0.03 37.99 12.64
C VAL A 752 -1.08 38.32 11.64
N PRO A 753 -2.37 38.26 12.01
CA PRO A 753 -2.89 37.88 13.33
C PRO A 753 -2.74 36.37 13.57
N THR A 754 -2.43 35.99 14.82
CA THR A 754 -2.55 34.58 15.25
C THR A 754 -3.14 34.54 16.65
N ILE A 755 -4.28 33.87 16.81
CA ILE A 755 -4.82 33.49 18.11
C ILE A 755 -4.46 32.04 18.40
N VAL A 756 -4.10 31.77 19.64
CA VAL A 756 -3.78 30.45 20.17
C VAL A 756 -4.78 30.17 21.28
N PHE A 757 -5.61 29.15 21.12
CA PHE A 757 -6.65 28.76 22.06
C PHE A 757 -6.15 27.68 23.01
N TYR A 758 -6.53 27.77 24.29
CA TYR A 758 -6.18 26.81 25.32
C TYR A 758 -7.42 26.34 26.11
N ASP A 759 -7.40 25.11 26.59
CA ASP A 759 -8.43 24.55 27.46
C ASP A 759 -8.19 24.96 28.93
N GLU A 760 -9.06 24.51 29.84
CA GLU A 760 -8.96 24.77 31.28
C GLU A 760 -7.66 24.22 31.91
N ASN A 761 -7.02 23.24 31.27
CA ASN A 761 -5.77 22.61 31.70
C ASN A 761 -4.53 23.26 31.04
N LYS A 762 -4.71 24.39 30.32
CA LYS A 762 -3.67 25.08 29.53
C LYS A 762 -3.10 24.26 28.37
N LYS A 763 -3.80 23.21 27.91
CA LYS A 763 -3.42 22.46 26.69
C LYS A 763 -3.87 23.25 25.47
N LEU A 764 -3.07 23.23 24.40
CA LEU A 764 -3.40 23.86 23.13
C LEU A 764 -4.64 23.20 22.50
N VAL A 765 -5.66 24.00 22.18
CA VAL A 765 -6.94 23.53 21.60
C VAL A 765 -7.03 23.84 20.11
N GLY A 766 -6.46 24.95 19.67
CA GLY A 766 -6.50 25.37 18.26
C GLY A 766 -5.73 26.66 18.02
N ARG A 767 -5.56 26.98 16.73
CA ARG A 767 -4.99 28.25 16.28
C ARG A 767 -5.89 28.83 15.21
N ALA A 768 -6.04 30.15 15.19
CA ALA A 768 -6.78 30.83 14.15
C ALA A 768 -6.09 32.14 13.74
N HIS A 769 -6.30 32.53 12.50
CA HIS A 769 -5.71 33.71 11.86
C HIS A 769 -6.78 34.63 11.28
N THR A 770 -8.01 34.13 11.14
CA THR A 770 -9.16 34.85 10.59
C THR A 770 -10.38 34.75 11.50
N VAL A 771 -11.36 35.62 11.30
CA VAL A 771 -12.65 35.58 12.02
C VAL A 771 -13.39 34.26 11.77
N GLU A 772 -13.31 33.74 10.56
CA GLU A 772 -13.92 32.46 10.19
C GLU A 772 -13.25 31.29 10.93
N GLU A 773 -11.93 31.27 11.00
CA GLU A 773 -11.19 30.26 11.76
C GLU A 773 -11.47 30.34 13.26
N ILE A 774 -11.63 31.54 13.83
CA ILE A 774 -12.04 31.70 15.23
C ILE A 774 -13.38 31.01 15.48
N ASN A 775 -14.38 31.25 14.63
CA ASN A 775 -15.70 30.62 14.78
C ASN A 775 -15.66 29.10 14.59
N ASN A 776 -14.65 28.56 13.89
CA ASN A 776 -14.45 27.13 13.72
C ASN A 776 -13.71 26.47 14.89
N CYS A 777 -12.95 27.26 15.68
CA CYS A 777 -12.25 26.80 16.88
C CYS A 777 -13.13 26.82 18.16
N LEU A 778 -14.26 27.51 18.12
CA LEU A 778 -15.27 27.59 19.20
C LEU A 778 -16.31 26.49 19.03
#